data_AF-A0A6N9L8R5-F1
#
_entry.id   AF-A0A6N9L8R5-F1
#
_cell.length_a   1.000
_cell.length_b   1.000
_cell.length_c   1.000
_cell.angle_alpha   90.00
_cell.angle_beta   90.00
_cell.angle_gamma   90.00
#
_symmetry.space_group_name_H-M   'P 1'
#
loop_
_entity.id
_entity.type
_entity.pdbx_description
1 polymer ?
#
loop_
_entity_poly.entity_id
_entity_poly.type
_entity_poly.pdbx_seq_one_letter_code
_entity_poly.pdbx_strand_id
1 'polypeptide(L)'
;MLTIKDVCKQYHTGELTQTALDHVSLCLRDNEFVAILGPSGSGKTTLLNVIGGLDQYDSGDLIINGISTKQYKDKDWDSYRNHTIGFIFQSYNLIPHQTILTNVELALTISGVSREERTRRAQEALSQVGLKEQSHKLPNQLSGGQMQRVAIARALVNNPDILLADEPTGALDSETSIQVMDLLKQVAKEKLVVMVTHNPELAHMYANRIVTLKDGVIVSDSNPVSFKEEKPVHKNLGKTSMNFLTALMLSFNNLKTKKARTILTSFAGSIGIIGIALILSISTGVNAYISSIEKETLSEYPLSIQSTGIDMSAMMSEPVKKNNSEVKVVDMMENMFSKIGSNDLKNLKAYIEEHKEINNYARAVEYDYGISPQIYANDQYGIRQVNPDATMKKLGMGTSSNSMMSSMMNTNVFYSLPSHASLYDDQYDVKAGHWPKNKNECVLVLSKKGGISDFMLYTLGLRDPAQLDQMLKAFSEEKNIKVTTGKQGYRYKDLLGITFKVVNASSYYQYDDTYKVYKDKSNDTNYINSLVQNGSDLKIVGVVQPKESTNASMLAMGIYYPYSLATSTIKDASNSQIVKAQLENKNINVITGQSFNDQSQKSFDLSSMFQVDNNALKNAFQFDTSKVNMSMPQMDLSSILSQIKIDISQSDASLFMSTISSGYNDYLKEHPLKEAENLNEVVQKYLQSKRASDIIKKGIDDAIKENGEIKITEEQMQKIMKNVADDFSDYAKEDINSFTLGLQNSMMNYLNSQDSKQVINQFINKVIKDNHLEEQLNTIMAGYMQNVTKQLSTSLSQAFTFNPDIFKQAIKMNRDSTDMTELMKSMMNTEQTSYDNNLKKFGYCDFDNPNSISIFPQDFEKKQSVLNYLDHYNEKIKKIDEDKVITYTDVVGTLMSSVTDIVDVISYVLIAFVGISLVVSSIMIGVITYISVLERKKEIGILRAIGASKHNISQVFNAETFIIGLLSGLMGIGITLLLLIPTNIIIHNVSNQTSINAMLPVSGAVVLVLLSIALTLLGGLIPSRKAAKENPVKALRTD
;
A
#
# COMPACT_ATOMS: atom_id res chain seq x y z
N MET A 1 7.75 11.74 -72.57
CA MET A 1 8.28 11.34 -71.24
C MET A 1 7.97 12.34 -70.13
N LEU A 2 8.46 13.60 -70.17
CA LEU A 2 8.23 14.59 -69.12
C LEU A 2 7.64 15.88 -69.69
N THR A 3 6.52 16.32 -69.10
CA THR A 3 5.77 17.48 -69.58
C THR A 3 5.36 18.37 -68.42
N ILE A 4 5.77 19.63 -68.46
CA ILE A 4 5.43 20.69 -67.51
C ILE A 4 4.36 21.55 -68.18
N LYS A 5 3.19 21.69 -67.55
CA LYS A 5 2.06 22.48 -68.06
C LYS A 5 1.72 23.58 -67.06
N ASP A 6 1.94 24.82 -67.47
CA ASP A 6 1.48 26.02 -66.77
C ASP A 6 1.87 26.08 -65.28
N VAL A 7 3.10 25.66 -64.97
CA VAL A 7 3.56 25.51 -63.59
C VAL A 7 3.97 26.85 -62.99
N CYS A 8 3.37 27.19 -61.85
CA CYS A 8 3.78 28.33 -61.02
C CYS A 8 4.34 27.87 -59.68
N LYS A 9 5.34 28.60 -59.19
CA LYS A 9 5.92 28.40 -57.85
C LYS A 9 6.26 29.73 -57.20
N GLN A 10 5.74 29.92 -55.99
CA GLN A 10 5.98 31.07 -55.14
C GLN A 10 6.58 30.62 -53.80
N TYR A 11 7.59 31.36 -53.33
CA TYR A 11 8.15 31.18 -52.00
C TYR A 11 7.69 32.31 -51.08
N HIS A 12 7.21 31.92 -49.90
CA HIS A 12 6.74 32.85 -48.87
C HIS A 12 7.77 32.93 -47.75
N THR A 13 8.30 34.12 -47.51
CA THR A 13 9.27 34.41 -46.45
C THR A 13 8.78 35.57 -45.60
N GLY A 14 8.16 35.27 -44.45
CA GLY A 14 7.45 36.29 -43.66
C GLY A 14 6.27 36.84 -44.46
N GLU A 15 6.24 38.16 -44.68
CA GLU A 15 5.24 38.82 -45.53
C GLU A 15 5.63 38.89 -47.02
N LEU A 16 6.87 38.55 -47.37
CA LEU A 16 7.37 38.67 -48.73
C LEU A 16 7.03 37.41 -49.54
N THR A 17 6.29 37.58 -50.64
CA THR A 17 5.98 36.52 -51.60
C THR A 17 6.81 36.74 -52.87
N GLN A 18 7.67 35.79 -53.22
CA GLN A 18 8.50 35.84 -54.41
C GLN A 18 8.11 34.74 -55.39
N THR A 19 7.64 35.13 -56.58
CA THR A 19 7.37 34.21 -57.69
C THR A 19 8.69 33.75 -58.31
N ALA A 20 8.95 32.45 -58.21
CA ALA A 20 10.15 31.82 -58.76
C ALA A 20 9.90 31.14 -60.11
N LEU A 21 8.68 30.66 -60.36
CA LEU A 21 8.21 30.17 -61.66
C LEU A 21 6.86 30.80 -61.95
N ASP A 22 6.69 31.33 -63.14
CA ASP A 22 5.49 32.03 -63.59
C ASP A 22 4.97 31.38 -64.88
N HIS A 23 3.92 30.56 -64.73
CA HIS A 23 3.20 29.90 -65.83
C HIS A 23 4.11 29.14 -66.83
N VAL A 24 5.10 28.41 -66.30
CA VAL A 24 6.11 27.74 -67.12
C VAL A 24 5.55 26.48 -67.79
N SER A 25 5.69 26.38 -69.11
CA SER A 25 5.28 25.22 -69.91
C SER A 25 6.44 24.69 -70.75
N LEU A 26 6.80 23.42 -70.58
CA LEU A 26 7.96 22.81 -71.24
C LEU A 26 7.77 21.30 -71.44
N CYS A 27 8.12 20.77 -72.61
CA CYS A 27 8.08 19.33 -72.90
C CYS A 27 9.47 18.81 -73.27
N LEU A 28 9.91 17.71 -72.64
CA LEU A 28 11.24 17.11 -72.79
C LEU A 28 11.15 15.71 -73.43
N ARG A 29 12.10 15.40 -74.33
CA ARG A 29 12.18 14.11 -75.03
C ARG A 29 12.96 13.08 -74.19
N ASP A 30 12.81 11.80 -74.54
CA ASP A 30 13.75 10.76 -74.08
C ASP A 30 15.12 10.94 -74.74
N ASN A 31 16.20 10.54 -74.07
CA ASN A 31 17.57 10.51 -74.62
C ASN A 31 18.03 11.86 -75.20
N GLU A 32 17.78 12.94 -74.46
CA GLU A 32 18.09 14.32 -74.87
C GLU A 32 19.01 14.99 -73.84
N PHE A 33 20.01 15.76 -74.30
CA PHE A 33 20.77 16.65 -73.43
C PHE A 33 20.20 18.07 -73.52
N VAL A 34 19.48 18.50 -72.48
CA VAL A 34 18.86 19.83 -72.37
C VAL A 34 19.64 20.71 -71.39
N ALA A 35 20.01 21.91 -71.81
CA ALA A 35 20.57 22.94 -70.93
C ALA A 35 19.56 24.06 -70.67
N ILE A 36 19.26 24.31 -69.39
CA ILE A 36 18.45 25.44 -68.94
C ILE A 36 19.41 26.58 -68.57
N LEU A 37 19.43 27.62 -69.40
CA LEU A 37 20.32 28.77 -69.31
C LEU A 37 19.59 29.99 -68.75
N GLY A 38 20.27 30.82 -67.96
CA GLY A 38 19.71 32.09 -67.48
C GLY A 38 20.49 32.71 -66.32
N PRO A 39 20.25 33.99 -66.00
CA PRO A 39 20.96 34.69 -64.91
C PRO A 39 20.63 34.10 -63.54
N SER A 40 21.47 34.38 -62.53
CA SER A 40 21.19 33.95 -61.15
C SER A 40 19.83 34.50 -60.68
N GLY A 41 19.08 33.70 -59.93
CA GLY A 41 17.73 34.08 -59.47
C GLY A 41 16.60 33.91 -60.49
N SER A 42 16.86 33.52 -61.74
CA SER A 42 15.81 33.42 -62.78
C SER A 42 14.81 32.28 -62.63
N GLY A 43 14.92 31.45 -61.59
CA GLY A 43 14.03 30.31 -61.33
C GLY A 43 14.57 28.93 -61.76
N LYS A 44 15.78 28.84 -62.34
CA LYS A 44 16.31 27.60 -62.94
C LYS A 44 16.36 26.42 -61.97
N THR A 45 17.00 26.61 -60.81
CA THR A 45 17.09 25.59 -59.76
C THR A 45 15.71 25.24 -59.21
N THR A 46 14.79 26.20 -59.14
CA THR A 46 13.39 25.92 -58.75
C THR A 46 12.70 25.02 -59.76
N LEU A 47 12.85 25.29 -61.06
CA LEU A 47 12.34 24.44 -62.13
C LEU A 47 12.92 23.03 -62.04
N LEU A 48 14.24 22.92 -61.85
CA LEU A 48 14.92 21.64 -61.71
C LEU A 48 14.44 20.85 -60.48
N ASN A 49 14.24 21.53 -59.34
CA ASN A 49 13.71 20.90 -58.12
C ASN A 49 12.27 20.41 -58.28
N VAL A 50 11.44 21.15 -59.02
CA VAL A 50 10.06 20.72 -59.33
C VAL A 50 10.08 19.50 -60.26
N ILE A 51 10.89 19.51 -61.32
CA ILE A 51 11.07 18.36 -62.23
C ILE A 51 11.55 17.13 -61.47
N GLY A 52 12.50 17.31 -60.54
CA GLY A 52 13.04 16.24 -59.70
C GLY A 52 12.14 15.78 -58.57
N GLY A 53 10.97 16.40 -58.37
CA GLY A 53 10.08 16.08 -57.25
C GLY A 53 10.70 16.36 -55.87
N LEU A 54 11.67 17.27 -55.79
CA LEU A 54 12.28 17.76 -54.55
C LEU A 54 11.46 18.88 -53.92
N ASP A 55 10.76 19.67 -54.76
CA ASP A 55 9.80 20.68 -54.34
C ASP A 55 8.45 20.48 -55.05
N GLN A 56 7.38 21.01 -54.47
CA GLN A 56 6.04 20.98 -55.07
C GLN A 56 5.73 22.32 -55.73
N TYR A 57 5.04 22.30 -56.87
CA TYR A 57 4.47 23.49 -57.49
C TYR A 57 3.16 23.92 -56.82
N ASP A 58 2.77 25.18 -56.97
CA ASP A 58 1.56 25.72 -56.34
C ASP A 58 0.34 25.68 -57.29
N SER A 59 0.57 25.84 -58.60
CA SER A 59 -0.44 25.66 -59.66
C SER A 59 0.19 25.07 -60.93
N GLY A 60 -0.64 24.69 -61.90
CA GLY A 60 -0.21 23.96 -63.11
C GLY A 60 -0.28 22.45 -62.94
N ASP A 61 0.47 21.71 -63.76
CA ASP A 61 0.62 20.26 -63.65
C ASP A 61 1.98 19.78 -64.18
N LEU A 62 2.53 18.74 -63.56
CA LEU A 62 3.68 18.00 -64.04
C LEU A 62 3.19 16.62 -64.45
N ILE A 63 3.49 16.20 -65.68
CA ILE A 63 3.06 14.92 -66.23
C ILE A 63 4.32 14.09 -66.51
N ILE A 64 4.38 12.92 -65.89
CA ILE A 64 5.52 11.99 -65.98
C ILE A 64 5.00 10.69 -66.59
N ASN A 65 5.57 10.26 -67.72
CA ASN A 65 5.16 9.07 -68.47
C ASN A 65 3.65 9.03 -68.79
N GLY A 66 3.06 10.20 -69.03
CA GLY A 66 1.63 10.37 -69.33
C GLY A 66 0.71 10.39 -68.10
N ILE A 67 1.26 10.35 -66.88
CA ILE A 67 0.48 10.40 -65.63
C ILE A 67 0.66 11.77 -64.96
N SER A 68 -0.45 12.42 -64.61
CA SER A 68 -0.45 13.67 -63.84
C SER A 68 0.06 13.45 -62.42
N THR A 69 1.01 14.26 -61.97
CA THR A 69 1.53 14.17 -60.60
C THR A 69 0.57 14.70 -59.54
N LYS A 70 -0.55 15.32 -59.92
CA LYS A 70 -1.65 15.63 -58.97
C LYS A 70 -2.23 14.38 -58.33
N GLN A 71 -2.11 13.23 -59.00
CA GLN A 71 -2.55 11.94 -58.50
C GLN A 71 -1.48 11.24 -57.64
N TYR A 72 -0.25 11.76 -57.58
CA TYR A 72 0.85 11.13 -56.85
C TYR A 72 0.67 11.33 -55.34
N LYS A 73 0.82 10.23 -54.60
CA LYS A 73 0.97 10.24 -53.14
C LYS A 73 2.45 10.39 -52.79
N ASP A 74 2.75 10.63 -51.50
CA ASP A 74 4.14 10.71 -51.00
C ASP A 74 5.01 9.53 -51.48
N LYS A 75 4.45 8.31 -51.45
CA LYS A 75 5.17 7.09 -51.88
C LYS A 75 5.51 7.10 -53.37
N ASP A 76 4.65 7.66 -54.21
CA ASP A 76 4.87 7.74 -55.65
C ASP A 76 5.99 8.72 -55.96
N TRP A 77 6.03 9.86 -55.24
CA TRP A 77 7.15 10.80 -55.28
C TRP A 77 8.46 10.21 -54.77
N ASP A 78 8.41 9.46 -53.67
CA ASP A 78 9.58 8.76 -53.12
C ASP A 78 10.13 7.75 -54.15
N SER A 79 9.25 7.00 -54.83
CA SER A 79 9.64 6.04 -55.87
C SER A 79 10.19 6.71 -57.12
N TYR A 80 9.55 7.79 -57.57
CA TYR A 80 10.02 8.60 -58.70
C TYR A 80 11.44 9.13 -58.47
N ARG A 81 11.71 9.68 -57.28
CA ARG A 81 13.05 10.15 -56.90
C ARG A 81 14.09 9.04 -56.82
N ASN A 82 13.69 7.83 -56.44
CA ASN A 82 14.62 6.74 -56.23
C ASN A 82 14.94 5.96 -57.52
N HIS A 83 13.96 5.74 -58.40
CA HIS A 83 14.10 4.87 -59.58
C HIS A 83 14.16 5.62 -60.90
N THR A 84 13.60 6.84 -60.98
CA THR A 84 13.50 7.58 -62.26
C THR A 84 14.45 8.77 -62.31
N ILE A 85 14.71 9.42 -61.17
CA ILE A 85 15.60 10.59 -61.08
C ILE A 85 16.96 10.20 -60.52
N GLY A 86 18.02 10.59 -61.21
CA GLY A 86 19.35 10.80 -60.64
C GLY A 86 19.57 12.29 -60.45
N PHE A 87 19.98 12.72 -59.26
CA PHE A 87 20.19 14.15 -58.98
C PHE A 87 21.65 14.44 -58.65
N ILE A 88 22.25 15.39 -59.37
CA ILE A 88 23.59 15.93 -59.14
C ILE A 88 23.44 17.35 -58.60
N PHE A 89 23.85 17.55 -57.35
CA PHE A 89 23.78 18.84 -56.67
C PHE A 89 25.02 19.69 -56.91
N GLN A 90 24.85 21.02 -56.91
CA GLN A 90 25.94 21.99 -57.01
C GLN A 90 27.03 21.79 -55.94
N SER A 91 26.64 21.56 -54.68
CA SER A 91 27.58 21.39 -53.55
C SER A 91 27.94 19.93 -53.24
N TYR A 92 27.80 19.00 -54.19
CA TYR A 92 28.04 17.53 -54.06
C TYR A 92 27.09 16.79 -53.09
N ASN A 93 26.85 17.37 -51.91
CA ASN A 93 25.98 16.87 -50.84
C ASN A 93 26.28 15.41 -50.44
N LEU A 94 27.56 15.09 -50.23
CA LEU A 94 28.01 13.79 -49.71
C LEU A 94 27.97 13.77 -48.17
N ILE A 95 27.68 12.62 -47.57
CA ILE A 95 27.69 12.42 -46.11
C ILE A 95 29.16 12.33 -45.64
N PRO A 96 29.67 13.30 -44.85
CA PRO A 96 31.12 13.45 -44.61
C PRO A 96 31.76 12.30 -43.83
N HIS A 97 31.00 11.68 -42.91
CA HIS A 97 31.49 10.64 -42.02
C HIS A 97 31.37 9.22 -42.60
N GLN A 98 30.92 9.10 -43.87
CA GLN A 98 30.77 7.83 -44.58
C GLN A 98 31.79 7.72 -45.71
N THR A 99 32.20 6.49 -46.04
CA THR A 99 33.08 6.26 -47.20
C THR A 99 32.37 6.62 -48.51
N ILE A 100 33.13 6.85 -49.59
CA ILE A 100 32.53 7.13 -50.89
C ILE A 100 31.74 5.93 -51.43
N LEU A 101 32.18 4.71 -51.13
CA LEU A 101 31.40 3.50 -51.42
C LEU A 101 30.03 3.56 -50.73
N THR A 102 30.02 3.81 -49.42
CA THR A 102 28.77 3.90 -48.65
C THR A 102 27.87 5.01 -49.17
N ASN A 103 28.42 6.18 -49.54
CA ASN A 103 27.66 7.29 -50.12
C ASN A 103 26.95 6.90 -51.43
N VAL A 104 27.57 6.08 -52.28
CA VAL A 104 26.97 5.56 -53.51
C VAL A 104 25.96 4.45 -53.20
N GLU A 105 26.22 3.59 -52.21
CA GLU A 105 25.31 2.52 -51.76
C GLU A 105 23.98 3.03 -51.17
N LEU A 106 23.90 4.29 -50.71
CA LEU A 106 22.70 4.85 -50.07
C LEU A 106 21.46 4.75 -50.95
N ALA A 107 21.59 5.03 -52.25
CA ALA A 107 20.46 4.99 -53.19
C ALA A 107 19.89 3.57 -53.32
N LEU A 108 20.77 2.58 -53.47
CA LEU A 108 20.39 1.17 -53.52
C LEU A 108 19.88 0.65 -52.16
N THR A 109 20.35 1.25 -51.06
CA THR A 109 19.89 0.91 -49.71
C THR A 109 18.44 1.26 -49.49
N ILE A 110 18.02 2.40 -50.03
CA ILE A 110 16.61 2.82 -50.03
C ILE A 110 15.78 1.95 -50.98
N SER A 111 16.38 1.47 -52.06
CA SER A 111 15.77 0.57 -53.05
C SER A 111 15.59 -0.87 -52.55
N GLY A 112 16.03 -1.20 -51.32
CA GLY A 112 15.90 -2.54 -50.74
C GLY A 112 16.83 -3.60 -51.34
N VAL A 113 17.87 -3.21 -52.08
CA VAL A 113 18.83 -4.14 -52.69
C VAL A 113 19.67 -4.82 -51.59
N SER A 114 19.99 -6.10 -51.77
CA SER A 114 20.79 -6.88 -50.81
C SER A 114 22.20 -6.30 -50.65
N ARG A 115 22.82 -6.46 -49.48
CA ARG A 115 24.13 -5.85 -49.18
C ARG A 115 25.20 -6.18 -50.22
N GLU A 116 25.31 -7.45 -50.60
CA GLU A 116 26.30 -7.94 -51.56
C GLU A 116 26.11 -7.29 -52.94
N GLU A 117 24.88 -7.29 -53.45
CA GLU A 117 24.56 -6.68 -54.74
C GLU A 117 24.72 -5.15 -54.71
N ARG A 118 24.43 -4.51 -53.57
CA ARG A 118 24.66 -3.07 -53.40
C ARG A 118 26.12 -2.69 -53.54
N THR A 119 26.98 -3.41 -52.84
CA THR A 119 28.43 -3.17 -52.87
C THR A 119 28.98 -3.41 -54.28
N ARG A 120 28.54 -4.48 -54.97
CA ARG A 120 28.92 -4.74 -56.36
C ARG A 120 28.55 -3.59 -57.29
N ARG A 121 27.27 -3.19 -57.31
CA ARG A 121 26.78 -2.09 -58.17
C ARG A 121 27.41 -0.75 -57.85
N ALA A 122 27.62 -0.44 -56.57
CA ALA A 122 28.28 0.80 -56.16
C ALA A 122 29.74 0.83 -56.62
N GLN A 123 30.45 -0.29 -56.56
CA GLN A 123 31.81 -0.40 -57.10
C GLN A 123 31.85 -0.27 -58.63
N GLU A 124 30.87 -0.82 -59.34
CA GLU A 124 30.72 -0.66 -60.79
C GLU A 124 30.47 0.81 -61.17
N ALA A 125 29.55 1.49 -60.48
CA ALA A 125 29.29 2.91 -60.67
C ALA A 125 30.53 3.78 -60.36
N LEU A 126 31.27 3.47 -59.29
CA LEU A 126 32.54 4.12 -58.99
C LEU A 126 33.61 3.84 -60.06
N SER A 127 33.58 2.67 -60.70
CA SER A 127 34.48 2.32 -61.80
C SER A 127 34.19 3.14 -63.05
N GLN A 128 32.90 3.38 -63.37
CA GLN A 128 32.49 4.20 -64.52
C GLN A 128 32.98 5.66 -64.41
N VAL A 129 33.17 6.15 -63.19
CA VAL A 129 33.70 7.51 -62.92
C VAL A 129 35.19 7.52 -62.54
N GLY A 130 35.89 6.40 -62.66
CA GLY A 130 37.34 6.30 -62.42
C GLY A 130 37.78 6.37 -60.95
N LEU A 131 36.91 6.03 -60.00
CA LEU A 131 37.16 6.14 -58.54
C LEU A 131 37.11 4.81 -57.77
N LYS A 132 37.12 3.67 -58.46
CA LYS A 132 37.03 2.33 -57.83
C LYS A 132 38.06 2.08 -56.73
N GLU A 133 39.33 2.39 -56.98
CA GLU A 133 40.44 2.20 -56.02
C GLU A 133 40.34 3.12 -54.79
N GLN A 134 39.61 4.23 -54.91
CA GLN A 134 39.44 5.21 -53.83
C GLN A 134 38.20 4.93 -52.97
N SER A 135 37.49 3.81 -53.20
CA SER A 135 36.19 3.49 -52.61
C SER A 135 36.12 3.59 -51.07
N HIS A 136 37.23 3.35 -50.38
CA HIS A 136 37.36 3.40 -48.92
C HIS A 136 37.57 4.80 -48.34
N LYS A 137 37.91 5.79 -49.18
CA LYS A 137 38.17 7.16 -48.72
C LYS A 137 36.89 7.85 -48.24
N LEU A 138 37.07 8.84 -47.38
CA LEU A 138 36.02 9.77 -46.94
C LEU A 138 35.97 11.00 -47.87
N PRO A 139 34.82 11.70 -47.99
CA PRO A 139 34.69 12.89 -48.84
C PRO A 139 35.74 13.97 -48.58
N ASN A 140 36.14 14.19 -47.32
CA ASN A 140 37.17 15.17 -46.95
C ASN A 140 38.59 14.80 -47.40
N GLN A 141 38.79 13.61 -48.00
CA GLN A 141 40.05 13.14 -48.56
C GLN A 141 40.10 13.22 -50.10
N LEU A 142 39.08 13.83 -50.72
CA LEU A 142 38.93 13.94 -52.17
C LEU A 142 39.02 15.40 -52.65
N SER A 143 39.47 15.61 -53.88
CA SER A 143 39.36 16.91 -54.55
C SER A 143 37.91 17.24 -54.92
N GLY A 144 37.58 18.51 -55.17
CA GLY A 144 36.23 18.93 -55.61
C GLY A 144 35.73 18.15 -56.83
N GLY A 145 36.59 17.98 -57.83
CA GLY A 145 36.30 17.16 -59.02
C GLY A 145 36.05 15.69 -58.72
N GLN A 146 36.80 15.10 -57.79
CA GLN A 146 36.56 13.73 -57.35
C GLN A 146 35.23 13.62 -56.58
N MET A 147 34.91 14.57 -55.71
CA MET A 147 33.62 14.59 -55.00
C MET A 147 32.44 14.71 -55.98
N GLN A 148 32.57 15.50 -57.05
CA GLN A 148 31.54 15.59 -58.08
C GLN A 148 31.35 14.26 -58.81
N ARG A 149 32.45 13.58 -59.17
CA ARG A 149 32.38 12.25 -59.77
C ARG A 149 31.72 11.22 -58.86
N VAL A 150 31.94 11.28 -57.55
CA VAL A 150 31.19 10.45 -56.58
C VAL A 150 29.70 10.79 -56.57
N ALA A 151 29.34 12.08 -56.61
CA ALA A 151 27.95 12.52 -56.70
C ALA A 151 27.26 12.02 -57.99
N ILE A 152 27.98 12.02 -59.11
CA ILE A 152 27.52 11.45 -60.39
C ILE A 152 27.34 9.93 -60.26
N ALA A 153 28.33 9.20 -59.71
CA ALA A 153 28.19 7.75 -59.47
C ALA A 153 26.97 7.43 -58.60
N ARG A 154 26.72 8.20 -57.54
CA ARG A 154 25.53 8.08 -56.69
C ARG A 154 24.23 8.34 -57.46
N ALA A 155 24.22 9.32 -58.37
CA ALA A 155 23.06 9.61 -59.20
C ALA A 155 22.77 8.49 -60.22
N LEU A 156 23.82 7.83 -60.73
CA LEU A 156 23.71 6.80 -61.78
C LEU A 156 23.48 5.39 -61.25
N VAL A 157 23.79 5.10 -59.98
CA VAL A 157 23.83 3.74 -59.44
C VAL A 157 22.49 2.98 -59.53
N ASN A 158 21.36 3.69 -59.46
CA ASN A 158 20.02 3.13 -59.61
C ASN A 158 19.57 2.99 -61.07
N ASN A 159 20.43 3.33 -62.04
CA ASN A 159 20.14 3.41 -63.46
C ASN A 159 18.86 4.24 -63.76
N PRO A 160 18.83 5.53 -63.38
CA PRO A 160 17.66 6.38 -63.56
C PRO A 160 17.36 6.65 -65.04
N ASP A 161 16.11 6.95 -65.37
CA ASP A 161 15.74 7.37 -66.74
C ASP A 161 16.08 8.86 -67.01
N ILE A 162 16.10 9.68 -65.95
CA ILE A 162 16.33 11.12 -66.01
C ILE A 162 17.47 11.49 -65.06
N LEU A 163 18.46 12.23 -65.57
CA LEU A 163 19.55 12.81 -64.79
C LEU A 163 19.39 14.33 -64.73
N LEU A 164 19.24 14.86 -63.52
CA LEU A 164 19.11 16.29 -63.24
C LEU A 164 20.42 16.80 -62.66
N ALA A 165 21.00 17.83 -63.27
CA ALA A 165 22.28 18.39 -62.87
C ALA A 165 22.17 19.89 -62.59
N ASP A 166 22.32 20.28 -61.33
CA ASP A 166 22.30 21.69 -60.92
C ASP A 166 23.74 22.22 -60.88
N GLU A 167 24.11 23.02 -61.88
CA GLU A 167 25.45 23.59 -62.07
C GLU A 167 26.61 22.60 -61.86
N PRO A 168 26.67 21.50 -62.64
CA PRO A 168 27.58 20.39 -62.37
C PRO A 168 29.08 20.74 -62.49
N THR A 169 29.43 21.90 -63.03
CA THR A 169 30.81 22.38 -63.20
C THR A 169 31.13 23.63 -62.37
N GLY A 170 30.18 24.18 -61.61
CA GLY A 170 30.32 25.50 -60.99
C GLY A 170 31.41 25.59 -59.90
N ALA A 171 31.83 24.45 -59.34
CA ALA A 171 32.83 24.37 -58.28
C ALA A 171 34.12 23.63 -58.72
N LEU A 172 34.35 23.51 -60.04
CA LEU A 172 35.44 22.74 -60.63
C LEU A 172 36.41 23.61 -61.45
N ASP A 173 37.65 23.16 -61.58
CA ASP A 173 38.60 23.70 -62.56
C ASP A 173 38.22 23.34 -64.00
N SER A 174 38.81 24.02 -64.99
CA SER A 174 38.46 23.87 -66.40
C SER A 174 38.70 22.46 -66.94
N GLU A 175 39.80 21.80 -66.57
CA GLU A 175 40.11 20.44 -67.04
C GLU A 175 39.11 19.43 -66.47
N THR A 176 38.81 19.52 -65.18
CA THR A 176 37.85 18.63 -64.53
C THR A 176 36.41 18.89 -64.97
N SER A 177 36.08 20.14 -65.31
CA SER A 177 34.78 20.51 -65.88
C SER A 177 34.53 19.79 -67.22
N ILE A 178 35.54 19.73 -68.10
CA ILE A 178 35.45 19.01 -69.38
C ILE A 178 35.17 17.52 -69.14
N GLN A 179 35.92 16.88 -68.24
CA GLN A 179 35.72 15.46 -67.91
C GLN A 179 34.29 15.15 -67.43
N VAL A 180 33.72 16.01 -66.59
CA VAL A 180 32.34 15.86 -66.11
C VAL A 180 31.34 16.05 -67.25
N MET A 181 31.54 17.04 -68.11
CA MET A 181 30.66 17.31 -69.24
C MET A 181 30.69 16.21 -70.30
N ASP A 182 31.86 15.64 -70.59
CA ASP A 182 32.00 14.47 -71.47
C ASP A 182 31.25 13.26 -70.93
N LEU A 183 31.34 13.03 -69.61
CA LEU A 183 30.59 11.97 -68.95
C LEU A 183 29.08 12.19 -69.06
N LEU A 184 28.57 13.39 -68.79
CA LEU A 184 27.14 13.72 -68.93
C LEU A 184 26.66 13.57 -70.38
N LYS A 185 27.47 13.99 -71.36
CA LYS A 185 27.15 13.80 -72.79
C LYS A 185 27.09 12.34 -73.19
N GLN A 186 27.95 11.50 -72.63
CA GLN A 186 27.89 10.05 -72.84
C GLN A 186 26.63 9.45 -72.21
N VAL A 187 26.25 9.89 -71.01
CA VAL A 187 25.01 9.46 -70.34
C VAL A 187 23.76 9.88 -71.14
N ALA A 188 23.77 11.06 -71.75
CA ALA A 188 22.64 11.60 -72.52
C ALA A 188 22.28 10.77 -73.77
N LYS A 189 23.17 9.87 -74.23
CA LYS A 189 22.88 8.97 -75.35
C LYS A 189 21.77 7.97 -75.04
N GLU A 190 21.59 7.63 -73.77
CA GLU A 190 20.66 6.58 -73.30
C GLU A 190 19.65 7.08 -72.26
N LYS A 191 19.77 8.33 -71.81
CA LYS A 191 18.98 8.92 -70.73
C LYS A 191 18.67 10.39 -71.02
N LEU A 192 17.61 10.93 -70.44
CA LEU A 192 17.35 12.37 -70.47
C LEU A 192 18.29 13.06 -69.47
N VAL A 193 19.13 13.99 -69.93
CA VAL A 193 19.99 14.82 -69.07
C VAL A 193 19.47 16.26 -69.10
N VAL A 194 19.06 16.79 -67.95
CA VAL A 194 18.65 18.19 -67.78
C VAL A 194 19.67 18.89 -66.91
N MET A 195 20.45 19.78 -67.51
CA MET A 195 21.46 20.56 -66.82
C MET A 195 21.01 22.01 -66.67
N VAL A 196 21.09 22.55 -65.46
CA VAL A 196 21.01 23.99 -65.23
C VAL A 196 22.42 24.56 -65.21
N THR A 197 22.64 25.66 -65.94
CA THR A 197 23.92 26.37 -65.94
C THR A 197 23.73 27.87 -66.18
N HIS A 198 24.66 28.67 -65.70
CA HIS A 198 24.80 30.07 -66.08
C HIS A 198 25.94 30.28 -67.11
N ASN A 199 26.67 29.22 -67.48
CA ASN A 199 27.75 29.27 -68.47
C ASN A 199 27.20 28.95 -69.88
N PRO A 200 27.08 29.95 -70.77
CA PRO A 200 26.55 29.74 -72.13
C PRO A 200 27.48 28.90 -73.01
N GLU A 201 28.80 29.00 -72.84
CA GLU A 201 29.75 28.24 -73.66
C GLU A 201 29.59 26.74 -73.46
N LEU A 202 29.49 26.30 -72.20
CA LEU A 202 29.24 24.89 -71.87
C LEU A 202 27.88 24.40 -72.36
N ALA A 203 26.84 25.24 -72.27
CA ALA A 203 25.52 24.91 -72.79
C ALA A 203 25.56 24.69 -74.32
N HIS A 204 26.20 25.59 -75.07
CA HIS A 204 26.31 25.50 -76.53
C HIS A 204 27.21 24.37 -77.02
N MET A 205 28.28 24.01 -76.30
CA MET A 205 29.19 22.94 -76.70
C MET A 205 28.62 21.53 -76.50
N TYR A 206 27.81 21.33 -75.45
CA TYR A 206 27.41 19.98 -75.03
C TYR A 206 25.91 19.66 -75.21
N ALA A 207 25.02 20.65 -75.05
CA ALA A 207 23.58 20.38 -75.09
C ALA A 207 23.03 20.29 -76.52
N ASN A 208 22.06 19.41 -76.71
CA ASN A 208 21.30 19.30 -77.96
C ASN A 208 20.17 20.33 -78.06
N ARG A 209 19.72 20.85 -76.91
CA ARG A 209 18.64 21.83 -76.79
C ARG A 209 18.92 22.80 -75.64
N ILE A 210 18.67 24.08 -75.88
CA ILE A 210 18.89 25.14 -74.90
C ILE A 210 17.56 25.84 -74.64
N VAL A 211 17.18 25.93 -73.37
CA VAL A 211 15.99 26.63 -72.88
C VAL A 211 16.44 27.81 -72.04
N THR A 212 16.11 29.03 -72.45
CA THR A 212 16.50 30.24 -71.73
C THR A 212 15.39 30.68 -70.78
N LEU A 213 15.69 30.76 -69.48
CA LEU A 213 14.77 31.15 -68.42
C LEU A 213 15.19 32.49 -67.81
N LYS A 214 14.26 33.45 -67.76
CA LYS A 214 14.46 34.78 -67.17
C LYS A 214 13.24 35.16 -66.32
N ASP A 215 13.49 35.63 -65.10
CA ASP A 215 12.46 36.12 -64.17
C ASP A 215 11.25 35.15 -64.01
N GLY A 216 11.52 33.85 -63.98
CA GLY A 216 10.49 32.81 -63.82
C GLY A 216 9.77 32.39 -65.10
N VAL A 217 10.10 32.96 -66.27
CA VAL A 217 9.44 32.70 -67.57
C VAL A 217 10.45 32.16 -68.60
N ILE A 218 10.01 31.26 -69.48
CA ILE A 218 10.82 30.77 -70.62
C ILE A 218 10.80 31.82 -71.74
N VAL A 219 11.98 32.35 -72.08
CA VAL A 219 12.14 33.39 -73.11
C VAL A 219 12.48 32.80 -74.48
N SER A 220 13.23 31.69 -74.51
CA SER A 220 13.56 30.99 -75.76
C SER A 220 13.75 29.49 -75.56
N ASP A 221 13.47 28.72 -76.61
CA ASP A 221 13.70 27.27 -76.68
C ASP A 221 14.24 26.94 -78.08
N SER A 222 15.46 26.39 -78.15
CA SER A 222 16.16 26.18 -79.41
C SER A 222 15.62 25.01 -80.24
N ASN A 223 14.88 24.07 -79.63
CA ASN A 223 14.35 22.90 -80.33
C ASN A 223 13.04 22.38 -79.67
N PRO A 224 11.96 23.18 -79.73
CA PRO A 224 10.73 22.91 -79.01
C PRO A 224 9.99 21.67 -79.53
N VAL A 225 9.20 21.04 -78.65
CA VAL A 225 8.33 19.89 -78.95
C VAL A 225 6.90 20.24 -78.66
N SER A 226 5.98 19.91 -79.58
CA SER A 226 4.54 20.06 -79.36
C SER A 226 4.01 19.11 -78.29
N PHE A 227 3.11 19.58 -77.43
CA PHE A 227 2.36 18.74 -76.51
C PHE A 227 1.51 17.72 -77.28
N LYS A 228 1.89 16.45 -77.25
CA LYS A 228 1.02 15.35 -77.70
C LYS A 228 0.46 14.63 -76.49
N GLU A 229 -0.85 14.35 -76.51
CA GLU A 229 -1.48 13.45 -75.53
C GLU A 229 -1.03 12.02 -75.83
N GLU A 230 0.02 11.58 -75.13
CA GLU A 230 0.45 10.18 -75.15
C GLU A 230 -0.46 9.34 -74.26
N LYS A 231 -0.77 8.10 -74.67
CA LYS A 231 -1.51 7.16 -73.83
C LYS A 231 -0.69 6.87 -72.56
N PRO A 232 -1.31 6.88 -71.37
CA PRO A 232 -0.58 6.65 -70.12
C PRO A 232 0.05 5.25 -70.14
N VAL A 233 1.37 5.18 -70.01
CA VAL A 233 2.10 3.91 -69.83
C VAL A 233 2.38 3.76 -68.34
N HIS A 234 1.62 2.89 -67.67
CA HIS A 234 1.81 2.61 -66.25
C HIS A 234 3.09 1.79 -66.04
N LYS A 235 4.26 2.45 -66.01
CA LYS A 235 5.51 1.82 -65.55
C LYS A 235 5.43 1.67 -64.02
N ASN A 236 5.65 0.46 -63.51
CA ASN A 236 5.76 0.23 -62.07
C ASN A 236 7.08 0.85 -61.59
N LEU A 237 7.04 1.96 -60.86
CA LEU A 237 8.20 2.77 -60.47
C LEU A 237 9.07 2.14 -59.37
N GLY A 238 8.94 0.84 -59.10
CA GLY A 238 9.57 0.15 -57.96
C GLY A 238 8.88 0.46 -56.62
N LYS A 239 9.38 -0.12 -55.52
CA LYS A 239 8.95 0.24 -54.15
C LYS A 239 10.18 0.52 -53.31
N THR A 240 10.16 1.61 -52.57
CA THR A 240 11.18 1.90 -51.55
C THR A 240 10.90 1.01 -50.33
N SER A 241 11.81 0.08 -50.03
CA SER A 241 11.66 -0.83 -48.88
C SER A 241 12.99 -1.03 -48.17
N MET A 242 13.30 -0.16 -47.22
CA MET A 242 14.34 -0.43 -46.23
C MET A 242 13.77 -1.34 -45.15
N ASN A 243 14.48 -2.43 -44.83
CA ASN A 243 14.13 -3.29 -43.70
C ASN A 243 14.58 -2.65 -42.37
N PHE A 244 13.86 -2.90 -41.27
CA PHE A 244 14.19 -2.38 -39.94
C PHE A 244 15.59 -2.82 -39.48
N LEU A 245 16.02 -4.04 -39.79
CA LEU A 245 17.39 -4.50 -39.53
C LEU A 245 18.45 -3.66 -40.25
N THR A 246 18.17 -3.22 -41.47
CA THR A 246 19.06 -2.32 -42.22
C THR A 246 19.10 -0.95 -41.57
N ALA A 247 17.94 -0.42 -41.14
CA ALA A 247 17.85 0.81 -40.37
C ALA A 247 18.65 0.72 -39.05
N LEU A 248 18.57 -0.42 -38.35
CA LEU A 248 19.30 -0.69 -37.11
C LEU A 248 20.82 -0.70 -37.32
N MET A 249 21.31 -1.34 -38.39
CA MET A 249 22.73 -1.32 -38.74
C MET A 249 23.22 0.10 -39.09
N LEU A 250 22.44 0.86 -39.87
CA LEU A 250 22.75 2.25 -40.18
C LEU A 250 22.82 3.10 -38.91
N SER A 251 21.84 2.97 -38.03
CA SER A 251 21.79 3.70 -36.76
C SER A 251 22.91 3.30 -35.81
N PHE A 252 23.30 2.02 -35.75
CA PHE A 252 24.42 1.56 -34.94
C PHE A 252 25.76 2.19 -35.38
N ASN A 253 26.04 2.21 -36.68
CA ASN A 253 27.24 2.85 -37.20
C ASN A 253 27.26 4.35 -36.88
N ASN A 254 26.10 5.01 -36.93
CA ASN A 254 25.98 6.42 -36.55
C ASN A 254 26.26 6.63 -35.06
N LEU A 255 25.63 5.87 -34.17
CA LEU A 255 25.86 5.95 -32.72
C LEU A 255 27.33 5.72 -32.37
N LYS A 256 28.02 4.82 -33.08
CA LYS A 256 29.46 4.56 -32.92
C LYS A 256 30.33 5.77 -33.23
N THR A 257 29.90 6.69 -34.09
CA THR A 257 30.65 7.95 -34.35
C THR A 257 30.55 8.94 -33.19
N LYS A 258 29.49 8.85 -32.37
CA LYS A 258 29.20 9.75 -31.23
C LYS A 258 29.18 8.96 -29.91
N LYS A 259 30.26 8.21 -29.62
CA LYS A 259 30.34 7.29 -28.47
C LYS A 259 30.04 7.96 -27.12
N ALA A 260 30.65 9.11 -26.85
CA ALA A 260 30.50 9.81 -25.58
C ALA A 260 29.04 10.21 -25.31
N ARG A 261 28.38 10.80 -26.32
CA ARG A 261 26.95 11.12 -26.25
C ARG A 261 26.11 9.86 -26.07
N THR A 262 26.36 8.81 -26.84
CA THR A 262 25.59 7.56 -26.75
C THR A 262 25.67 6.94 -25.35
N ILE A 263 26.86 6.95 -24.73
CA ILE A 263 27.05 6.47 -23.35
C ILE A 263 26.30 7.35 -22.36
N LEU A 264 26.44 8.68 -22.44
CA LEU A 264 25.77 9.62 -21.52
C LEU A 264 24.24 9.49 -21.58
N THR A 265 23.70 9.35 -22.79
CA THR A 265 22.26 9.23 -23.05
C THR A 265 21.73 7.87 -22.61
N SER A 266 22.49 6.79 -22.84
CA SER A 266 22.16 5.47 -22.31
C SER A 266 22.19 5.44 -20.78
N PHE A 267 23.13 6.16 -20.15
CA PHE A 267 23.25 6.30 -18.70
C PHE A 267 22.06 7.07 -18.11
N ALA A 268 21.72 8.22 -18.67
CA ALA A 268 20.53 8.99 -18.31
C ALA A 268 19.24 8.15 -18.42
N GLY A 269 19.12 7.32 -19.47
CA GLY A 269 18.01 6.38 -19.64
C GLY A 269 18.02 5.22 -18.65
N SER A 270 19.19 4.82 -18.13
CA SER A 270 19.31 3.71 -17.17
C SER A 270 18.94 4.08 -15.74
N ILE A 271 19.00 5.37 -15.34
CA ILE A 271 18.74 5.81 -13.95
C ILE A 271 17.36 5.34 -13.45
N GLY A 272 16.31 5.55 -14.24
CA GLY A 272 14.97 5.09 -13.89
C GLY A 272 14.88 3.57 -13.75
N ILE A 273 15.55 2.84 -14.64
CA ILE A 273 15.58 1.36 -14.61
C ILE A 273 16.35 0.83 -13.39
N ILE A 274 17.46 1.47 -13.02
CA ILE A 274 18.23 1.14 -11.81
C ILE A 274 17.35 1.32 -10.57
N GLY A 275 16.59 2.42 -10.51
CA GLY A 275 15.64 2.68 -9.42
C GLY A 275 14.60 1.56 -9.26
N ILE A 276 13.90 1.19 -10.36
CA ILE A 276 12.92 0.09 -10.31
C ILE A 276 13.60 -1.22 -9.91
N ALA A 277 14.75 -1.54 -10.52
CA ALA A 277 15.44 -2.80 -10.31
C ALA A 277 15.89 -2.96 -8.86
N LEU A 278 16.43 -1.90 -8.23
CA LEU A 278 16.82 -1.92 -6.82
C LEU A 278 15.62 -2.10 -5.90
N ILE A 279 14.52 -1.36 -6.14
CA ILE A 279 13.30 -1.47 -5.34
C ILE A 279 12.68 -2.86 -5.49
N LEU A 280 12.59 -3.39 -6.71
CA LEU A 280 12.11 -4.75 -6.95
C LEU A 280 13.00 -5.78 -6.26
N SER A 281 14.32 -5.59 -6.26
CA SER A 281 15.26 -6.51 -5.62
C SER A 281 15.12 -6.52 -4.10
N ILE A 282 14.99 -5.33 -3.50
CA ILE A 282 14.77 -5.18 -2.06
C ILE A 282 13.41 -5.75 -1.67
N SER A 283 12.35 -5.38 -2.39
CA SER A 283 10.99 -5.87 -2.15
C SER A 283 10.91 -7.39 -2.25
N THR A 284 11.51 -8.00 -3.28
CA THR A 284 11.55 -9.46 -3.41
C THR A 284 12.28 -10.12 -2.24
N GLY A 285 13.41 -9.53 -1.79
CA GLY A 285 14.17 -10.03 -0.65
C GLY A 285 13.42 -9.92 0.68
N VAL A 286 12.76 -8.78 0.91
CA VAL A 286 11.93 -8.53 2.11
C VAL A 286 10.71 -9.46 2.11
N ASN A 287 10.02 -9.61 0.99
CA ASN A 287 8.86 -10.50 0.87
C ASN A 287 9.26 -11.96 1.12
N ALA A 288 10.39 -12.42 0.57
CA ALA A 288 10.89 -13.77 0.83
C ALA A 288 11.20 -14.00 2.32
N TYR A 289 11.77 -12.99 3.00
CA TYR A 289 12.00 -13.03 4.43
C TYR A 289 10.69 -13.04 5.24
N ILE A 290 9.73 -12.18 4.88
CA ILE A 290 8.39 -12.15 5.49
C ILE A 290 7.74 -13.52 5.33
N SER A 291 7.65 -14.08 4.13
CA SER A 291 7.07 -15.41 3.90
C SER A 291 7.75 -16.52 4.72
N SER A 292 9.07 -16.42 4.96
CA SER A 292 9.78 -17.35 5.85
C SER A 292 9.36 -17.19 7.31
N ILE A 293 9.32 -15.94 7.81
CA ILE A 293 8.84 -15.64 9.16
C ILE A 293 7.40 -16.06 9.33
N GLU A 294 6.56 -15.78 8.34
CA GLU A 294 5.15 -16.12 8.34
C GLU A 294 4.97 -17.63 8.51
N LYS A 295 5.69 -18.42 7.70
CA LYS A 295 5.68 -19.88 7.77
C LYS A 295 6.15 -20.40 9.13
N GLU A 296 7.21 -19.84 9.70
CA GLU A 296 7.72 -20.24 11.02
C GLU A 296 6.74 -19.86 12.14
N THR A 297 6.19 -18.64 12.08
CA THR A 297 5.33 -18.07 13.13
C THR A 297 3.94 -18.72 13.13
N LEU A 298 3.37 -19.01 11.96
CA LEU A 298 2.11 -19.76 11.83
C LEU A 298 2.25 -21.24 12.25
N SER A 299 3.48 -21.77 12.24
CA SER A 299 3.75 -23.09 12.79
C SER A 299 3.81 -23.05 14.32
N GLU A 300 4.33 -21.99 14.92
CA GLU A 300 4.36 -21.82 16.39
C GLU A 300 2.97 -21.46 16.96
N TYR A 301 2.20 -20.64 16.25
CA TYR A 301 0.88 -20.15 16.68
C TYR A 301 -0.20 -20.50 15.65
N PRO A 302 -0.77 -21.73 15.71
CA PRO A 302 -1.90 -22.11 14.87
C PRO A 302 -3.15 -21.30 15.22
N LEU A 303 -4.13 -21.34 14.30
CA LEU A 303 -5.51 -20.99 14.64
C LEU A 303 -6.02 -22.05 15.61
N SER A 304 -6.20 -21.66 16.88
CA SER A 304 -6.63 -22.56 17.94
C SER A 304 -8.10 -22.33 18.28
N ILE A 305 -8.85 -23.43 18.30
CA ILE A 305 -10.27 -23.48 18.63
C ILE A 305 -10.42 -24.38 19.85
N GLN A 306 -10.63 -23.78 21.01
CA GLN A 306 -10.78 -24.51 22.28
C GLN A 306 -12.25 -24.79 22.57
N SER A 307 -12.57 -25.87 23.28
CA SER A 307 -13.95 -26.20 23.68
C SER A 307 -14.62 -25.08 24.49
N THR A 308 -13.86 -24.37 25.31
CA THR A 308 -14.27 -23.10 25.93
C THR A 308 -13.60 -21.93 25.19
N GLY A 309 -14.39 -21.15 24.46
CA GLY A 309 -13.90 -20.04 23.63
C GLY A 309 -13.86 -18.73 24.42
N ILE A 310 -12.69 -18.09 24.47
CA ILE A 310 -12.54 -16.67 24.85
C ILE A 310 -11.88 -15.98 23.66
N ASP A 311 -12.58 -15.02 23.04
CA ASP A 311 -12.03 -14.18 21.96
C ASP A 311 -11.04 -13.17 22.53
N MET A 312 -9.77 -13.56 22.62
CA MET A 312 -8.69 -12.71 23.12
C MET A 312 -8.38 -11.55 22.15
N SER A 313 -8.71 -11.69 20.86
CA SER A 313 -8.46 -10.66 19.85
C SER A 313 -9.32 -9.41 20.10
N ALA A 314 -10.56 -9.60 20.57
CA ALA A 314 -11.47 -8.53 20.96
C ALA A 314 -10.90 -7.61 22.07
N MET A 315 -10.01 -8.11 22.91
CA MET A 315 -9.35 -7.33 23.95
C MET A 315 -8.26 -6.38 23.41
N MET A 316 -7.71 -6.70 22.23
CA MET A 316 -6.59 -5.99 21.62
C MET A 316 -7.03 -5.09 20.45
N SER A 317 -8.26 -5.28 19.94
CA SER A 317 -8.71 -4.74 18.66
C SER A 317 -9.42 -3.39 18.71
N GLU A 318 -9.78 -2.85 19.87
CA GLU A 318 -10.39 -1.50 19.93
C GLU A 318 -9.34 -0.40 20.07
N PRO A 319 -9.05 0.38 19.01
CA PRO A 319 -8.28 1.60 19.15
C PRO A 319 -9.11 2.62 19.92
N VAL A 320 -8.59 3.08 21.06
CA VAL A 320 -9.12 4.24 21.77
C VAL A 320 -9.09 5.44 20.81
N LYS A 321 -10.23 5.76 20.18
CA LYS A 321 -10.37 6.98 19.37
C LYS A 321 -10.13 8.17 20.30
N LYS A 322 -9.02 8.90 20.08
CA LYS A 322 -8.69 10.14 20.79
C LYS A 322 -9.76 11.20 20.53
N ASN A 323 -10.66 11.41 21.50
CA ASN A 323 -11.32 12.70 21.71
C ASN A 323 -10.77 13.28 23.01
N ASN A 324 -10.27 14.52 22.98
CA ASN A 324 -9.44 15.10 24.04
C ASN A 324 -10.20 15.58 25.30
N SER A 325 -11.50 15.27 25.46
CA SER A 325 -12.36 15.89 26.49
C SER A 325 -12.98 14.94 27.52
N GLU A 326 -12.85 13.62 27.39
CA GLU A 326 -13.47 12.68 28.34
C GLU A 326 -12.57 11.50 28.70
N VAL A 327 -12.65 11.05 29.95
CA VAL A 327 -12.04 9.79 30.42
C VAL A 327 -13.00 8.66 30.07
N LYS A 328 -12.63 7.78 29.14
CA LYS A 328 -13.41 6.58 28.82
C LYS A 328 -12.96 5.38 29.64
N VAL A 329 -13.95 4.62 30.11
CA VAL A 329 -13.76 3.29 30.67
C VAL A 329 -13.39 2.35 29.53
N VAL A 330 -12.36 1.54 29.74
CA VAL A 330 -12.01 0.44 28.83
C VAL A 330 -12.72 -0.80 29.34
N ASP A 331 -13.79 -1.21 28.67
CA ASP A 331 -14.68 -2.31 29.09
C ASP A 331 -14.06 -3.69 28.82
N MET A 332 -12.81 -3.88 29.25
CA MET A 332 -12.03 -5.09 29.02
C MET A 332 -12.68 -6.33 29.65
N MET A 333 -13.26 -6.18 30.85
CA MET A 333 -13.91 -7.30 31.54
C MET A 333 -15.28 -7.62 30.94
N GLU A 334 -16.09 -6.62 30.60
CA GLU A 334 -17.41 -6.82 30.00
C GLU A 334 -17.29 -7.45 28.60
N ASN A 335 -16.32 -7.01 27.80
CA ASN A 335 -16.01 -7.61 26.49
C ASN A 335 -15.45 -9.03 26.61
N MET A 336 -14.73 -9.34 27.69
CA MET A 336 -14.28 -10.71 27.95
C MET A 336 -15.47 -11.63 28.24
N PHE A 337 -16.37 -11.24 29.15
CA PHE A 337 -17.51 -12.07 29.56
C PHE A 337 -18.62 -12.16 28.52
N SER A 338 -18.81 -11.15 27.67
CA SER A 338 -19.84 -11.16 26.62
C SER A 338 -19.53 -12.13 25.47
N LYS A 339 -18.27 -12.55 25.34
CA LYS A 339 -17.80 -13.48 24.30
C LYS A 339 -17.32 -14.83 24.85
N ILE A 340 -17.62 -15.16 26.11
CA ILE A 340 -17.38 -16.51 26.64
C ILE A 340 -18.45 -17.45 26.08
N GLY A 341 -18.08 -18.26 25.11
CA GLY A 341 -18.94 -19.26 24.47
C GLY A 341 -18.39 -20.67 24.61
N SER A 342 -19.25 -21.68 24.47
CA SER A 342 -18.83 -23.09 24.35
C SER A 342 -18.79 -23.46 22.87
N ASN A 343 -17.62 -23.80 22.34
CA ASN A 343 -17.47 -24.21 20.96
C ASN A 343 -17.94 -25.66 20.75
N ASP A 344 -18.79 -25.90 19.75
CA ASP A 344 -19.21 -27.25 19.35
C ASP A 344 -18.15 -27.92 18.45
N LEU A 345 -17.09 -28.42 19.09
CA LEU A 345 -15.96 -29.03 18.39
C LEU A 345 -16.31 -30.36 17.73
N LYS A 346 -17.32 -31.08 18.24
CA LYS A 346 -17.77 -32.36 17.68
C LYS A 346 -18.33 -32.17 16.27
N ASN A 347 -19.25 -31.24 16.10
CA ASN A 347 -19.83 -30.96 14.78
C ASN A 347 -18.83 -30.29 13.84
N LEU A 348 -17.95 -29.41 14.36
CA LEU A 348 -16.89 -28.80 13.55
C LEU A 348 -15.89 -29.85 13.03
N LYS A 349 -15.48 -30.81 13.87
CA LYS A 349 -14.62 -31.93 13.45
C LYS A 349 -15.28 -32.75 12.34
N ALA A 350 -16.54 -33.14 12.51
CA ALA A 350 -17.29 -33.88 11.51
C ALA A 350 -17.36 -33.11 10.17
N TYR A 351 -17.59 -31.80 10.23
CA TYR A 351 -17.61 -30.93 9.05
C TYR A 351 -16.26 -30.89 8.32
N ILE A 352 -15.15 -30.76 9.06
CA ILE A 352 -13.78 -30.77 8.51
C ILE A 352 -13.45 -32.12 7.85
N GLU A 353 -13.87 -33.23 8.45
CA GLU A 353 -13.61 -34.58 7.91
C GLU A 353 -14.42 -34.87 6.64
N GLU A 354 -15.65 -34.34 6.56
CA GLU A 354 -16.52 -34.42 5.37
C GLU A 354 -16.06 -33.48 4.25
N HIS A 355 -15.71 -32.22 4.58
CA HIS A 355 -15.35 -31.16 3.63
C HIS A 355 -13.84 -30.88 3.63
N LYS A 356 -13.08 -31.76 2.98
CA LYS A 356 -11.60 -31.75 2.97
C LYS A 356 -10.94 -30.57 2.23
N GLU A 357 -11.70 -29.56 1.82
CA GLU A 357 -11.20 -28.35 1.15
C GLU A 357 -10.18 -27.59 1.99
N ILE A 358 -10.32 -27.64 3.32
CA ILE A 358 -9.39 -27.01 4.26
C ILE A 358 -7.94 -27.51 4.10
N ASN A 359 -7.72 -28.73 3.60
CA ASN A 359 -6.39 -29.29 3.35
C ASN A 359 -5.63 -28.59 2.21
N ASN A 360 -6.32 -27.83 1.35
CA ASN A 360 -5.67 -27.01 0.32
C ASN A 360 -5.06 -25.73 0.89
N TYR A 361 -5.50 -25.33 2.09
CA TYR A 361 -5.13 -24.06 2.74
C TYR A 361 -4.32 -24.27 4.02
N ALA A 362 -4.53 -25.40 4.71
CA ALA A 362 -3.79 -25.80 5.89
C ALA A 362 -2.70 -26.82 5.57
N ARG A 363 -1.58 -26.77 6.29
CA ARG A 363 -0.52 -27.79 6.29
C ARG A 363 -0.93 -29.02 7.09
N ALA A 364 -1.66 -28.79 8.18
CA ALA A 364 -2.17 -29.82 9.06
C ALA A 364 -3.36 -29.29 9.87
N VAL A 365 -4.21 -30.22 10.31
CA VAL A 365 -5.24 -30.01 11.33
C VAL A 365 -4.96 -31.01 12.44
N GLU A 366 -4.68 -30.53 13.64
CA GLU A 366 -4.35 -31.35 14.80
C GLU A 366 -5.51 -31.33 15.82
N TYR A 367 -5.78 -32.48 16.42
CA TYR A 367 -6.84 -32.65 17.42
C TYR A 367 -6.23 -33.01 18.77
N ASP A 368 -6.44 -32.15 19.77
CA ASP A 368 -6.07 -32.43 21.16
C ASP A 368 -7.31 -32.88 21.95
N TYR A 369 -7.15 -33.94 22.75
CA TYR A 369 -8.22 -34.53 23.54
C TYR A 369 -8.15 -34.16 25.03
N GLY A 370 -7.17 -33.35 25.44
CA GLY A 370 -7.01 -32.90 26.82
C GLY A 370 -6.66 -34.02 27.82
N ILE A 371 -6.12 -35.15 27.33
CA ILE A 371 -5.71 -36.28 28.17
C ILE A 371 -4.18 -36.39 28.18
N SER A 372 -3.58 -36.19 29.34
CA SER A 372 -2.14 -36.33 29.56
C SER A 372 -1.79 -37.74 30.07
N PRO A 373 -0.84 -38.45 29.43
CA PRO A 373 -0.32 -39.71 29.95
C PRO A 373 0.28 -39.55 31.34
N GLN A 374 0.01 -40.50 32.24
CA GLN A 374 0.59 -40.47 33.58
C GLN A 374 1.99 -41.09 33.54
N ILE A 375 3.03 -40.27 33.70
CA ILE A 375 4.43 -40.67 33.56
C ILE A 375 5.13 -40.56 34.92
N TYR A 376 5.84 -41.62 35.29
CA TYR A 376 6.59 -41.74 36.52
C TYR A 376 8.08 -41.93 36.22
N ALA A 377 8.92 -41.16 36.89
CA ALA A 377 10.33 -41.49 37.05
C ALA A 377 10.45 -42.60 38.08
N ASN A 378 11.27 -43.61 37.78
CA ASN A 378 11.62 -44.70 38.68
C ASN A 378 13.14 -44.83 38.67
N ASP A 379 13.80 -44.01 39.48
CA ASP A 379 15.24 -43.88 39.52
C ASP A 379 15.80 -44.24 40.92
N GLN A 380 17.09 -43.96 41.13
CA GLN A 380 17.78 -44.21 42.41
C GLN A 380 17.19 -43.45 43.61
N TYR A 381 16.36 -42.42 43.38
CA TYR A 381 15.69 -41.61 44.39
C TYR A 381 14.24 -42.06 44.64
N GLY A 382 13.75 -43.07 43.92
CA GLY A 382 12.44 -43.68 44.10
C GLY A 382 11.44 -43.34 42.99
N ILE A 383 10.16 -43.63 43.25
CA ILE A 383 9.07 -43.42 42.29
C ILE A 383 8.49 -42.00 42.48
N ARG A 384 8.53 -41.18 41.43
CA ARG A 384 7.97 -39.82 41.40
C ARG A 384 7.15 -39.60 40.14
N GLN A 385 5.95 -39.04 40.28
CA GLN A 385 5.16 -38.60 39.13
C GLN A 385 5.80 -37.36 38.50
N VAL A 386 6.08 -37.41 37.21
CA VAL A 386 6.74 -36.35 36.43
C VAL A 386 5.87 -35.81 35.29
N ASN A 387 4.77 -36.50 34.94
CA ASN A 387 3.73 -35.97 34.06
C ASN A 387 2.33 -36.45 34.49
N PRO A 388 1.35 -35.54 34.61
CA PRO A 388 1.58 -34.13 34.92
C PRO A 388 2.41 -33.99 36.20
N ASP A 389 3.28 -32.99 36.27
CA ASP A 389 4.09 -32.71 37.45
C ASP A 389 3.20 -32.30 38.63
N ALA A 390 3.40 -32.98 39.77
CA ALA A 390 2.61 -32.76 40.98
C ALA A 390 3.27 -31.79 41.97
N THR A 391 4.40 -31.17 41.59
CA THR A 391 5.24 -30.40 42.51
C THR A 391 4.51 -29.16 43.03
N MET A 392 3.82 -28.41 42.16
CA MET A 392 3.04 -27.23 42.57
C MET A 392 1.76 -27.60 43.36
N LYS A 393 1.12 -28.72 43.00
CA LYS A 393 -0.07 -29.24 43.71
C LYS A 393 0.23 -29.56 45.17
N LYS A 394 1.43 -30.07 45.47
CA LYS A 394 1.89 -30.34 46.84
C LYS A 394 2.10 -29.09 47.68
N LEU A 395 2.31 -27.93 47.05
CA LEU A 395 2.50 -26.64 47.71
C LEU A 395 1.18 -25.92 48.05
N GLY A 396 0.03 -26.54 47.78
CA GLY A 396 -1.28 -25.90 47.90
C GLY A 396 -1.58 -24.88 46.79
N MET A 397 -0.62 -24.62 45.90
CA MET A 397 -0.76 -23.80 44.70
C MET A 397 -1.25 -24.67 43.54
N GLY A 398 -2.45 -25.24 43.70
CA GLY A 398 -3.11 -26.00 42.65
C GLY A 398 -3.35 -25.18 41.37
N THR A 399 -3.76 -25.87 40.31
CA THR A 399 -4.04 -25.39 38.94
C THR A 399 -5.16 -24.34 38.80
N SER A 400 -5.49 -23.66 39.90
CA SER A 400 -6.61 -22.73 40.05
C SER A 400 -6.21 -21.38 40.65
N SER A 401 -4.92 -21.10 40.81
CA SER A 401 -4.47 -19.71 40.75
C SER A 401 -4.57 -19.25 39.29
N ASN A 402 -5.17 -18.09 39.04
CA ASN A 402 -5.36 -17.42 37.73
C ASN A 402 -4.57 -18.09 36.60
N SER A 403 -5.26 -18.64 35.58
CA SER A 403 -4.64 -19.42 34.49
C SER A 403 -3.35 -18.80 33.94
N MET A 404 -3.27 -17.47 33.91
CA MET A 404 -2.10 -16.68 33.53
C MET A 404 -0.86 -16.78 34.46
N MET A 405 -1.05 -16.86 35.78
CA MET A 405 0.06 -17.08 36.73
C MET A 405 0.52 -18.55 36.69
N SER A 406 -0.41 -19.48 36.54
CA SER A 406 -0.12 -20.91 36.42
C SER A 406 0.64 -21.25 35.13
N SER A 407 0.39 -20.52 34.02
CA SER A 407 1.13 -20.69 32.76
C SER A 407 2.56 -20.13 32.83
N MET A 408 2.78 -19.08 33.63
CA MET A 408 4.11 -18.50 33.87
C MET A 408 4.99 -19.33 34.80
N MET A 409 4.39 -20.19 35.64
CA MET A 409 5.05 -21.05 36.63
C MET A 409 4.88 -22.55 36.31
N ASN A 410 4.66 -22.90 35.04
CA ASN A 410 4.44 -24.29 34.65
C ASN A 410 5.73 -25.12 34.86
N THR A 411 5.65 -26.14 35.71
CA THR A 411 6.74 -27.07 36.02
C THR A 411 6.74 -28.31 35.13
N ASN A 412 5.73 -28.47 34.27
CA ASN A 412 5.68 -29.59 33.33
C ASN A 412 6.77 -29.48 32.29
N VAL A 413 7.43 -30.61 32.04
CA VAL A 413 8.46 -30.73 30.99
C VAL A 413 8.07 -31.74 29.91
N PHE A 414 6.94 -32.43 30.04
CA PHE A 414 6.47 -33.42 29.08
C PHE A 414 5.38 -32.84 28.17
N TYR A 415 5.53 -33.05 26.87
CA TYR A 415 4.61 -32.55 25.84
C TYR A 415 4.34 -33.61 24.78
N SER A 416 3.20 -33.51 24.07
CA SER A 416 2.92 -34.37 22.92
C SER A 416 3.58 -33.79 21.67
N LEU A 417 4.18 -34.64 20.83
CA LEU A 417 4.52 -34.25 19.46
C LEU A 417 3.25 -34.03 18.63
N PRO A 418 3.26 -33.07 17.69
CA PRO A 418 2.26 -33.01 16.62
C PRO A 418 2.21 -34.33 15.84
N SER A 419 1.04 -34.72 15.33
CA SER A 419 0.90 -35.98 14.57
C SER A 419 1.59 -35.91 13.21
N HIS A 420 1.71 -34.73 12.60
CA HIS A 420 2.41 -34.51 11.34
C HIS A 420 3.85 -34.02 11.52
N ALA A 421 4.83 -34.84 11.12
CA ALA A 421 6.25 -34.50 11.22
C ALA A 421 6.65 -33.25 10.40
N SER A 422 5.94 -32.96 9.30
CA SER A 422 6.16 -31.79 8.44
C SER A 422 6.00 -30.43 9.13
N LEU A 423 5.43 -30.42 10.34
CA LEU A 423 5.29 -29.22 11.15
C LEU A 423 6.58 -28.86 11.88
N TYR A 424 7.41 -29.83 12.26
CA TYR A 424 8.60 -29.59 13.08
C TYR A 424 9.92 -30.11 12.50
N ASP A 425 9.95 -31.19 11.71
CA ASP A 425 11.20 -31.87 11.32
C ASP A 425 12.22 -30.93 10.63
N ASP A 426 11.73 -30.05 9.74
CA ASP A 426 12.58 -29.09 9.01
C ASP A 426 13.23 -28.02 9.91
N GLN A 427 12.74 -27.81 11.13
CA GLN A 427 13.17 -26.73 12.03
C GLN A 427 14.27 -27.16 13.02
N TYR A 428 14.54 -28.47 13.15
CA TYR A 428 15.42 -29.02 14.18
C TYR A 428 16.56 -29.84 13.59
N ASP A 429 17.69 -29.85 14.28
CA ASP A 429 18.79 -30.79 14.07
C ASP A 429 18.72 -31.91 15.11
N VAL A 430 18.86 -33.15 14.66
CA VAL A 430 19.07 -34.29 15.57
C VAL A 430 20.53 -34.31 16.01
N LYS A 431 20.80 -33.95 17.27
CA LYS A 431 22.16 -33.93 17.83
C LYS A 431 22.63 -35.31 18.29
N ALA A 432 21.69 -36.17 18.71
CA ALA A 432 21.97 -37.58 19.02
C ALA A 432 20.70 -38.44 18.89
N GLY A 433 20.83 -39.70 18.49
CA GLY A 433 19.69 -40.64 18.40
C GLY A 433 18.77 -40.39 17.20
N HIS A 434 17.46 -40.50 17.38
CA HIS A 434 16.46 -40.27 16.33
C HIS A 434 15.10 -39.77 16.91
N TRP A 435 14.21 -39.26 16.05
CA TRP A 435 12.81 -38.98 16.41
C TRP A 435 12.06 -40.25 16.82
N PRO A 436 11.10 -40.18 17.76
CA PRO A 436 10.39 -41.35 18.26
C PRO A 436 9.47 -41.92 17.16
N LYS A 437 9.57 -43.23 16.94
CA LYS A 437 8.75 -43.97 15.95
C LYS A 437 7.70 -44.84 16.62
N ASN A 438 7.98 -45.32 17.83
CA ASN A 438 7.11 -46.19 18.59
C ASN A 438 6.49 -45.44 19.78
N LYS A 439 5.32 -45.90 20.25
CA LYS A 439 4.60 -45.27 21.38
C LYS A 439 5.39 -45.24 22.70
N ASN A 440 6.37 -46.11 22.86
CA ASN A 440 7.24 -46.23 24.04
C ASN A 440 8.54 -45.44 23.91
N GLU A 441 8.64 -44.54 22.94
CA GLU A 441 9.82 -43.70 22.72
C GLU A 441 9.49 -42.24 22.97
N CYS A 442 10.46 -41.46 23.44
CA CYS A 442 10.37 -40.00 23.55
C CYS A 442 11.69 -39.34 23.12
N VAL A 443 11.62 -38.04 22.88
CA VAL A 443 12.76 -37.22 22.42
C VAL A 443 12.92 -36.01 23.32
N LEU A 444 14.16 -35.61 23.57
CA LEU A 444 14.49 -34.42 24.36
C LEU A 444 14.80 -33.25 23.43
N VAL A 445 14.11 -32.13 23.64
CA VAL A 445 14.29 -30.87 22.90
C VAL A 445 15.10 -29.89 23.74
N LEU A 446 16.26 -29.49 23.22
CA LEU A 446 17.14 -28.50 23.84
C LEU A 446 16.72 -27.06 23.49
N SER A 447 17.19 -26.08 24.25
CA SER A 447 17.08 -24.66 23.86
C SER A 447 17.90 -24.38 22.59
N LYS A 448 17.62 -23.25 21.90
CA LYS A 448 18.39 -22.84 20.69
C LYS A 448 19.90 -22.78 20.92
N LYS A 449 20.34 -22.50 22.15
CA LYS A 449 21.77 -22.48 22.56
C LYS A 449 22.28 -23.82 23.11
N GLY A 450 21.52 -24.91 22.98
CA GLY A 450 21.88 -26.25 23.45
C GLY A 450 21.73 -26.45 24.96
N GLY A 451 20.93 -25.62 25.64
CA GLY A 451 20.69 -25.70 27.08
C GLY A 451 19.53 -26.62 27.45
N ILE A 452 19.51 -27.07 28.70
CA ILE A 452 18.43 -27.83 29.34
C ILE A 452 18.04 -27.13 30.65
N SER A 453 16.75 -27.10 30.99
CA SER A 453 16.27 -26.56 32.27
C SER A 453 16.67 -27.41 33.48
N ASP A 454 16.82 -26.79 34.64
CA ASP A 454 17.07 -27.48 35.91
C ASP A 454 15.92 -28.44 36.30
N PHE A 455 14.66 -28.07 36.02
CA PHE A 455 13.50 -28.94 36.23
C PHE A 455 13.57 -30.24 35.44
N MET A 456 14.05 -30.18 34.19
CA MET A 456 14.30 -31.39 33.41
C MET A 456 15.41 -32.25 34.03
N LEU A 457 16.46 -31.67 34.62
CA LEU A 457 17.51 -32.46 35.27
C LEU A 457 16.98 -33.23 36.48
N TYR A 458 16.09 -32.63 37.28
CA TYR A 458 15.38 -33.34 38.35
C TYR A 458 14.43 -34.41 37.80
N THR A 459 13.75 -34.13 36.68
CA THR A 459 12.84 -35.09 36.01
C THR A 459 13.59 -36.29 35.44
N LEU A 460 14.79 -36.08 34.91
CA LEU A 460 15.66 -37.11 34.32
C LEU A 460 16.38 -37.96 35.39
N GLY A 461 16.24 -37.65 36.68
CA GLY A 461 16.96 -38.32 37.76
C GLY A 461 18.46 -37.97 37.82
N LEU A 462 18.89 -36.90 37.13
CA LEU A 462 20.27 -36.43 37.10
C LEU A 462 20.61 -35.49 38.26
N ARG A 463 19.59 -34.95 38.94
CA ARG A 463 19.72 -34.22 40.21
C ARG A 463 18.76 -34.78 41.24
N ASP A 464 19.16 -34.71 42.51
CA ASP A 464 18.36 -35.20 43.64
C ASP A 464 17.07 -34.37 43.80
N PRO A 465 15.88 -34.97 43.59
CA PRO A 465 14.61 -34.27 43.70
C PRO A 465 14.32 -33.75 45.13
N ALA A 466 14.96 -34.30 46.16
CA ALA A 466 14.81 -33.82 47.53
C ALA A 466 15.34 -32.39 47.71
N GLN A 467 16.32 -31.97 46.90
CA GLN A 467 16.82 -30.59 46.90
C GLN A 467 15.74 -29.62 46.43
N LEU A 468 15.00 -29.99 45.38
CA LEU A 468 13.88 -29.20 44.89
C LEU A 468 12.77 -29.12 45.95
N ASP A 469 12.43 -30.23 46.60
CA ASP A 469 11.42 -30.27 47.65
C ASP A 469 11.82 -29.42 48.87
N GLN A 470 13.12 -29.39 49.23
CA GLN A 470 13.65 -28.48 50.27
C GLN A 470 13.56 -27.01 49.87
N MET A 471 13.90 -26.69 48.61
CA MET A 471 13.79 -25.33 48.08
C MET A 471 12.35 -24.82 48.13
N LEU A 472 11.40 -25.66 47.72
CA LEU A 472 9.98 -25.35 47.74
C LEU A 472 9.44 -25.23 49.16
N LYS A 473 9.86 -26.12 50.07
CA LYS A 473 9.46 -26.04 51.48
C LYS A 473 9.94 -24.75 52.12
N ALA A 474 11.19 -24.35 51.93
CA ALA A 474 11.66 -23.09 52.50
C ALA A 474 11.11 -21.86 51.77
N PHE A 475 10.75 -21.95 50.48
CA PHE A 475 9.95 -20.90 49.82
C PHE A 475 8.58 -20.74 50.49
N SER A 476 7.86 -21.84 50.77
CA SER A 476 6.58 -21.80 51.49
C SER A 476 6.71 -21.32 52.95
N GLU A 477 7.88 -21.47 53.56
CA GLU A 477 8.16 -21.01 54.92
C GLU A 477 8.80 -19.59 54.94
N GLU A 478 8.88 -18.90 53.80
CA GLU A 478 9.53 -17.58 53.61
C GLU A 478 11.00 -17.53 54.09
N LYS A 479 11.69 -18.66 54.04
CA LYS A 479 13.08 -18.82 54.48
C LYS A 479 14.06 -18.62 53.32
N ASN A 480 15.11 -17.83 53.57
CA ASN A 480 16.22 -17.68 52.63
C ASN A 480 17.11 -18.94 52.62
N ILE A 481 17.32 -19.52 51.44
CA ILE A 481 18.21 -20.67 51.24
C ILE A 481 19.38 -20.25 50.36
N LYS A 482 20.60 -20.67 50.73
CA LYS A 482 21.75 -20.59 49.83
C LYS A 482 21.69 -21.75 48.84
N VAL A 483 21.34 -21.45 47.59
CA VAL A 483 21.33 -22.43 46.50
C VAL A 483 22.74 -22.57 45.92
N THR A 484 23.31 -23.78 45.97
CA THR A 484 24.57 -24.09 45.27
C THR A 484 24.27 -24.43 43.81
N THR A 485 24.52 -23.50 42.89
CA THR A 485 24.45 -23.76 41.45
C THR A 485 25.66 -24.60 41.02
N GLY A 486 25.47 -25.92 40.88
CA GLY A 486 26.49 -26.81 40.34
C GLY A 486 26.71 -26.57 38.84
N LYS A 487 27.92 -26.14 38.44
CA LYS A 487 28.34 -26.09 37.04
C LYS A 487 28.76 -27.48 36.56
N GLN A 488 27.80 -28.37 36.31
CA GLN A 488 28.06 -29.65 35.64
C GLN A 488 27.49 -29.63 34.22
N GLY A 489 28.33 -29.97 33.24
CA GLY A 489 27.90 -30.18 31.85
C GLY A 489 27.61 -31.67 31.62
N TYR A 490 26.53 -31.97 30.90
CA TYR A 490 26.12 -33.33 30.53
C TYR A 490 26.42 -33.59 29.06
N ARG A 491 26.83 -34.80 28.69
CA ARG A 491 26.99 -35.17 27.27
C ARG A 491 25.67 -35.70 26.73
N TYR A 492 25.43 -35.57 25.43
CA TYR A 492 24.19 -36.08 24.80
C TYR A 492 23.95 -37.57 25.05
N LYS A 493 25.03 -38.38 25.13
CA LYS A 493 24.93 -39.82 25.45
C LYS A 493 24.42 -40.09 26.86
N ASP A 494 24.64 -39.17 27.80
CA ASP A 494 24.21 -39.32 29.19
C ASP A 494 22.69 -39.06 29.33
N LEU A 495 22.07 -38.43 28.32
CA LEU A 495 20.62 -38.18 28.24
C LEU A 495 19.87 -39.30 27.52
N LEU A 496 20.57 -40.06 26.67
CA LEU A 496 19.96 -41.14 25.90
C LEU A 496 19.77 -42.39 26.75
N GLY A 497 18.60 -43.00 26.62
CA GLY A 497 18.27 -44.27 27.25
C GLY A 497 17.75 -44.17 28.68
N ILE A 498 17.55 -42.96 29.21
CA ILE A 498 16.77 -42.74 30.43
C ILE A 498 15.33 -43.23 30.19
N THR A 499 14.81 -44.00 31.15
CA THR A 499 13.51 -44.67 31.07
C THR A 499 12.54 -44.15 32.13
N PHE A 500 11.28 -44.04 31.73
CA PHE A 500 10.13 -43.70 32.55
C PHE A 500 9.10 -44.82 32.51
N LYS A 501 8.15 -44.79 33.43
CA LYS A 501 7.02 -45.71 33.51
C LYS A 501 5.72 -44.98 33.20
N VAL A 502 4.95 -45.49 32.24
CA VAL A 502 3.62 -44.98 31.88
C VAL A 502 2.56 -45.83 32.55
N VAL A 503 1.64 -45.17 33.24
CA VAL A 503 0.49 -45.77 33.92
C VAL A 503 -0.80 -45.19 33.35
N ASN A 504 -1.85 -46.00 33.24
CA ASN A 504 -3.17 -45.50 32.84
C ASN A 504 -3.88 -44.88 34.05
N ALA A 505 -4.46 -43.68 33.88
CA ALA A 505 -5.18 -42.99 34.94
C ALA A 505 -6.38 -43.81 35.47
N SER A 506 -7.04 -44.60 34.61
CA SER A 506 -8.15 -45.48 35.04
C SER A 506 -7.72 -46.52 36.06
N SER A 507 -6.45 -46.91 36.09
CA SER A 507 -5.92 -47.95 36.98
C SER A 507 -5.77 -47.50 38.44
N TYR A 508 -5.88 -46.19 38.71
CA TYR A 508 -5.90 -45.68 40.09
C TYR A 508 -7.16 -46.08 40.84
N TYR A 509 -8.20 -46.52 40.16
CA TYR A 509 -9.50 -46.77 40.75
C TYR A 509 -9.77 -48.27 40.88
N GLN A 510 -10.17 -48.69 42.07
CA GLN A 510 -10.54 -50.07 42.36
C GLN A 510 -12.00 -50.14 42.78
N TYR A 511 -12.75 -51.10 42.25
CA TYR A 511 -14.14 -51.32 42.65
C TYR A 511 -14.22 -51.79 44.10
N ASP A 512 -15.07 -51.15 44.89
CA ASP A 512 -15.37 -51.55 46.28
C ASP A 512 -16.75 -52.22 46.31
N ASP A 513 -16.76 -53.56 46.46
CA ASP A 513 -17.98 -54.37 46.50
C ASP A 513 -18.90 -54.02 47.68
N THR A 514 -18.37 -53.42 48.75
CA THR A 514 -19.14 -53.10 49.97
C THR A 514 -20.00 -51.86 49.76
N TYR A 515 -19.42 -50.82 49.15
CA TYR A 515 -20.07 -49.54 48.95
C TYR A 515 -20.62 -49.35 47.52
N LYS A 516 -20.38 -50.32 46.62
CA LYS A 516 -20.76 -50.30 45.20
C LYS A 516 -20.25 -49.06 44.45
N VAL A 517 -19.09 -48.56 44.85
CA VAL A 517 -18.44 -47.38 44.25
C VAL A 517 -16.98 -47.69 43.92
N TYR A 518 -16.37 -46.88 43.06
CA TYR A 518 -14.94 -46.98 42.79
C TYR A 518 -14.13 -46.11 43.76
N LYS A 519 -13.17 -46.72 44.44
CA LYS A 519 -12.28 -46.03 45.37
C LYS A 519 -11.00 -45.59 44.66
N ASP A 520 -10.69 -44.31 44.78
CA ASP A 520 -9.42 -43.73 44.31
C ASP A 520 -8.26 -44.18 45.23
N LYS A 521 -7.28 -44.88 44.66
CA LYS A 521 -6.07 -45.38 45.32
C LYS A 521 -4.83 -44.56 45.00
N SER A 522 -4.97 -43.37 44.40
CA SER A 522 -3.84 -42.48 44.07
C SER A 522 -3.01 -42.04 45.28
N ASN A 523 -3.59 -42.03 46.48
CA ASN A 523 -2.90 -41.71 47.74
C ASN A 523 -2.27 -42.96 48.44
N ASP A 524 -2.47 -44.16 47.90
CA ASP A 524 -1.90 -45.40 48.45
C ASP A 524 -0.52 -45.68 47.81
N THR A 525 0.54 -45.30 48.52
CA THR A 525 1.92 -45.39 48.04
C THR A 525 2.32 -46.82 47.65
N ASN A 526 1.85 -47.84 48.37
CA ASN A 526 2.18 -49.24 48.07
C ASN A 526 1.50 -49.70 46.79
N TYR A 527 0.23 -49.32 46.61
CA TYR A 527 -0.52 -49.60 45.39
C TYR A 527 0.10 -48.92 44.17
N ILE A 528 0.43 -47.64 44.27
CA ILE A 528 1.08 -46.88 43.19
C ILE A 528 2.45 -47.45 42.84
N ASN A 529 3.27 -47.83 43.82
CA ASN A 529 4.57 -48.46 43.55
C ASN A 529 4.43 -49.76 42.75
N SER A 530 3.44 -50.60 43.08
CA SER A 530 3.16 -51.83 42.30
C SER A 530 2.65 -51.52 40.89
N LEU A 531 1.78 -50.52 40.74
CA LEU A 531 1.27 -50.05 39.46
C LEU A 531 2.37 -49.54 38.53
N VAL A 532 3.30 -48.74 39.07
CA VAL A 532 4.42 -48.16 38.32
C VAL A 532 5.43 -49.24 37.91
N GLN A 533 5.70 -50.23 38.77
CA GLN A 533 6.58 -51.35 38.41
C GLN A 533 6.03 -52.17 37.23
N ASN A 534 4.71 -52.38 37.20
CA ASN A 534 4.00 -53.07 36.11
C ASN A 534 3.67 -52.14 34.92
N GLY A 535 4.00 -50.86 35.01
CA GLY A 535 3.77 -49.87 33.96
C GLY A 535 4.62 -50.11 32.72
N SER A 536 4.15 -49.57 31.59
CA SER A 536 4.87 -49.65 30.31
C SER A 536 6.10 -48.75 30.31
N ASP A 537 7.20 -49.19 29.72
CA ASP A 537 8.41 -48.37 29.61
C ASP A 537 8.24 -47.26 28.57
N LEU A 538 8.80 -46.08 28.85
CA LEU A 538 8.94 -44.96 27.92
C LEU A 538 10.41 -44.50 27.94
N LYS A 539 11.09 -44.50 26.80
CA LYS A 539 12.54 -44.30 26.73
C LYS A 539 12.94 -43.10 25.88
N ILE A 540 13.91 -42.32 26.35
CA ILE A 540 14.52 -41.25 25.53
C ILE A 540 15.42 -41.88 24.46
N VAL A 541 15.03 -41.71 23.19
CA VAL A 541 15.75 -42.26 22.02
C VAL A 541 16.46 -41.20 21.18
N GLY A 542 16.21 -39.91 21.44
CA GLY A 542 16.83 -38.82 20.71
C GLY A 542 16.97 -37.53 21.50
N VAL A 543 17.90 -36.70 21.05
CA VAL A 543 18.12 -35.33 21.50
C VAL A 543 18.15 -34.42 20.28
N VAL A 544 17.26 -33.43 20.23
CA VAL A 544 17.09 -32.50 19.11
C VAL A 544 17.27 -31.05 19.58
N GLN A 545 17.67 -30.18 18.66
CA GLN A 545 17.90 -28.77 18.92
C GLN A 545 17.39 -27.92 17.75
N PRO A 546 16.73 -26.77 17.98
CA PRO A 546 16.36 -25.85 16.89
C PRO A 546 17.57 -25.43 16.05
N LYS A 547 17.39 -25.32 14.73
CA LYS A 547 18.43 -24.81 13.81
C LYS A 547 18.78 -23.36 14.12
N GLU A 548 20.03 -22.96 13.86
CA GLU A 548 20.47 -21.58 14.13
C GLU A 548 19.71 -20.54 13.29
N SER A 549 19.35 -20.90 12.05
CA SER A 549 18.62 -20.05 11.10
C SER A 549 17.14 -19.86 11.43
N THR A 550 16.57 -20.69 12.32
CA THR A 550 15.14 -20.65 12.67
C THR A 550 14.88 -19.50 13.64
N ASN A 551 13.96 -18.59 13.30
CA ASN A 551 13.64 -17.44 14.15
C ASN A 551 12.64 -17.81 15.25
N ALA A 552 11.65 -18.65 14.92
CA ALA A 552 10.57 -19.12 15.78
C ALA A 552 10.51 -20.65 15.73
N SER A 553 10.49 -21.33 16.87
CA SER A 553 10.64 -22.79 16.94
C SER A 553 9.41 -23.43 17.58
N MET A 554 8.76 -24.35 16.87
CA MET A 554 7.48 -24.93 17.26
C MET A 554 7.50 -25.67 18.61
N LEU A 555 8.54 -26.47 18.86
CA LEU A 555 8.71 -27.25 20.08
C LEU A 555 9.49 -26.43 21.12
N ALA A 556 8.83 -26.11 22.22
CA ALA A 556 9.48 -25.59 23.42
C ALA A 556 10.49 -26.60 24.00
N MET A 557 11.45 -26.11 24.78
CA MET A 557 12.43 -26.95 25.47
C MET A 557 11.71 -27.92 26.45
N GLY A 558 11.92 -29.24 26.30
CA GLY A 558 11.17 -30.27 27.04
C GLY A 558 11.40 -31.70 26.55
N ILE A 559 10.64 -32.65 27.06
CA ILE A 559 10.61 -34.07 26.64
C ILE A 559 9.30 -34.33 25.91
N TYR A 560 9.39 -34.84 24.68
CA TYR A 560 8.25 -35.03 23.81
C TYR A 560 7.97 -36.50 23.57
N TYR A 561 6.74 -36.93 23.86
CA TYR A 561 6.22 -38.25 23.52
C TYR A 561 5.39 -38.19 22.23
N PRO A 562 5.33 -39.26 21.43
CA PRO A 562 4.54 -39.28 20.20
C PRO A 562 3.05 -39.23 20.51
N TYR A 563 2.28 -38.60 19.62
CA TYR A 563 0.82 -38.53 19.68
C TYR A 563 0.14 -39.92 19.82
N SER A 564 0.78 -40.96 19.28
CA SER A 564 0.32 -42.35 19.41
C SER A 564 0.31 -42.85 20.86
N LEU A 565 1.15 -42.33 21.75
CA LEU A 565 1.12 -42.66 23.17
C LEU A 565 -0.16 -42.12 23.83
N ALA A 566 -0.45 -40.82 23.64
CA ALA A 566 -1.64 -40.19 24.22
C ALA A 566 -2.94 -40.86 23.74
N THR A 567 -3.05 -41.13 22.45
CA THR A 567 -4.23 -41.83 21.90
C THR A 567 -4.32 -43.29 22.37
N SER A 568 -3.19 -43.97 22.59
CA SER A 568 -3.19 -45.32 23.16
C SER A 568 -3.67 -45.35 24.61
N THR A 569 -3.28 -44.37 25.43
CA THR A 569 -3.76 -44.28 26.83
C THR A 569 -5.27 -44.06 26.91
N ILE A 570 -5.85 -43.31 25.97
CA ILE A 570 -7.31 -43.14 25.86
C ILE A 570 -8.00 -44.46 25.50
N LYS A 571 -7.45 -45.21 24.52
CA LYS A 571 -7.98 -46.53 24.12
C LYS A 571 -7.85 -47.59 25.22
N ASP A 572 -6.79 -47.52 26.01
CA ASP A 572 -6.61 -48.42 27.15
C ASP A 572 -7.62 -48.06 28.26
N ALA A 573 -7.85 -46.76 28.49
CA ALA A 573 -8.83 -46.27 29.46
C ALA A 573 -10.27 -46.66 29.06
N SER A 574 -10.63 -46.61 27.77
CA SER A 574 -11.97 -47.00 27.28
C SER A 574 -12.33 -48.45 27.58
N ASN A 575 -11.32 -49.33 27.66
CA ASN A 575 -11.50 -50.73 28.00
C ASN A 575 -11.61 -51.01 29.50
N SER A 576 -11.26 -50.03 30.34
CA SER A 576 -11.30 -50.15 31.79
C SER A 576 -12.72 -50.27 32.34
N GLN A 577 -12.87 -50.98 33.46
CA GLN A 577 -14.17 -51.22 34.08
C GLN A 577 -14.80 -49.92 34.61
N ILE A 578 -14.00 -49.00 35.16
CA ILE A 578 -14.51 -47.73 35.68
C ILE A 578 -15.06 -46.82 34.58
N VAL A 579 -14.37 -46.74 33.43
CA VAL A 579 -14.84 -45.94 32.30
C VAL A 579 -16.13 -46.52 31.73
N LYS A 580 -16.20 -47.85 31.54
CA LYS A 580 -17.45 -48.51 31.10
C LYS A 580 -18.61 -48.26 32.07
N ALA A 581 -18.36 -48.39 33.37
CA ALA A 581 -19.36 -48.12 34.41
C ALA A 581 -19.85 -46.66 34.39
N GLN A 582 -18.96 -45.69 34.16
CA GLN A 582 -19.33 -44.29 34.05
C GLN A 582 -20.09 -44.01 32.74
N LEU A 583 -19.68 -44.59 31.61
CA LEU A 583 -20.35 -44.47 30.31
C LEU A 583 -21.79 -45.00 30.33
N GLU A 584 -22.03 -46.11 31.03
CA GLU A 584 -23.36 -46.70 31.24
C GLU A 584 -24.26 -45.82 32.13
N ASN A 585 -23.67 -45.10 33.10
CA ASN A 585 -24.41 -44.31 34.10
C ASN A 585 -24.07 -42.80 34.01
N LYS A 586 -24.67 -42.10 33.04
CA LYS A 586 -24.35 -40.68 32.76
C LYS A 586 -24.70 -39.70 33.90
N ASN A 587 -25.70 -40.02 34.71
CA ASN A 587 -26.22 -39.12 35.74
C ASN A 587 -25.64 -39.38 37.13
N ILE A 588 -24.91 -40.49 37.32
CA ILE A 588 -24.41 -40.94 38.62
C ILE A 588 -22.89 -40.87 38.60
N ASN A 589 -22.31 -40.27 39.63
CA ASN A 589 -20.87 -40.28 39.86
C ASN A 589 -20.45 -41.65 40.40
N VAL A 590 -19.72 -42.45 39.61
CA VAL A 590 -19.32 -43.81 40.00
C VAL A 590 -18.29 -43.87 41.14
N ILE A 591 -17.67 -42.74 41.48
CA ILE A 591 -16.72 -42.62 42.61
C ILE A 591 -17.48 -42.43 43.92
N THR A 592 -18.59 -41.68 43.91
CA THR A 592 -19.33 -41.29 45.12
C THR A 592 -20.67 -41.98 45.27
N GLY A 593 -21.20 -42.61 44.21
CA GLY A 593 -22.51 -43.25 44.16
C GLY A 593 -23.69 -42.29 44.13
N GLN A 594 -23.45 -40.98 43.99
CA GLN A 594 -24.47 -39.92 44.04
C GLN A 594 -24.77 -39.34 42.66
N SER A 595 -25.95 -38.76 42.49
CA SER A 595 -26.31 -38.00 41.29
C SER A 595 -25.42 -36.76 41.15
N PHE A 596 -24.95 -36.46 39.93
CA PHE A 596 -24.18 -35.22 39.68
C PHE A 596 -24.97 -33.96 40.05
N ASN A 597 -26.31 -33.98 39.93
CA ASN A 597 -27.19 -32.86 40.30
C ASN A 597 -27.25 -32.60 41.82
N ASP A 598 -27.17 -33.65 42.65
CA ASP A 598 -27.21 -33.52 44.12
C ASP A 598 -25.87 -33.03 44.68
N GLN A 599 -24.77 -33.29 43.97
CA GLN A 599 -23.43 -32.86 44.37
C GLN A 599 -23.18 -31.37 44.10
N SER A 600 -23.81 -30.80 43.07
CA SER A 600 -23.75 -29.36 42.76
C SER A 600 -24.38 -28.44 43.83
N GLN A 601 -25.25 -28.95 44.71
CA GLN A 601 -25.92 -28.16 45.74
C GLN A 601 -25.15 -28.03 47.07
N LYS A 602 -24.07 -28.78 47.28
CA LYS A 602 -23.23 -28.66 48.49
C LYS A 602 -22.16 -27.57 48.34
N SER A 603 -22.57 -26.34 48.03
CA SER A 603 -21.71 -25.17 48.16
C SER A 603 -21.52 -24.82 49.64
N PHE A 604 -20.29 -24.54 50.06
CA PHE A 604 -19.95 -24.14 51.42
C PHE A 604 -20.77 -22.90 51.87
N ASP A 605 -21.50 -23.01 52.97
CA ASP A 605 -22.29 -21.89 53.54
C ASP A 605 -21.41 -21.01 54.43
N LEU A 606 -21.08 -19.82 53.92
CA LEU A 606 -20.29 -18.79 54.59
C LEU A 606 -20.87 -18.37 55.96
N SER A 607 -22.15 -18.60 56.21
CA SER A 607 -22.81 -18.28 57.47
C SER A 607 -22.28 -19.11 58.65
N SER A 608 -21.72 -20.29 58.39
CA SER A 608 -21.17 -21.20 59.41
C SER A 608 -19.80 -20.78 59.95
N MET A 609 -19.11 -19.84 59.29
CA MET A 609 -17.74 -19.42 59.66
C MET A 609 -17.66 -18.45 60.84
N PHE A 610 -18.79 -17.83 61.19
CA PHE A 610 -18.85 -16.77 62.17
C PHE A 610 -19.87 -17.10 63.25
N GLN A 611 -19.41 -17.15 64.50
CA GLN A 611 -20.29 -17.12 65.65
C GLN A 611 -20.52 -15.67 66.06
N VAL A 612 -21.77 -15.22 65.97
CA VAL A 612 -22.16 -13.84 66.21
C VAL A 612 -22.98 -13.77 67.49
N ASP A 613 -22.42 -13.12 68.53
CA ASP A 613 -23.15 -12.79 69.74
C ASP A 613 -23.96 -11.50 69.52
N ASN A 614 -25.23 -11.68 69.18
CA ASN A 614 -26.14 -10.60 68.84
C ASN A 614 -26.35 -9.57 69.98
N ASN A 615 -26.18 -9.97 71.24
CA ASN A 615 -26.33 -9.05 72.38
C ASN A 615 -25.08 -8.19 72.58
N ALA A 616 -23.90 -8.76 72.42
CA ALA A 616 -22.64 -8.01 72.44
C ALA A 616 -22.55 -7.05 71.25
N LEU A 617 -23.01 -7.48 70.06
CA LEU A 617 -23.05 -6.64 68.86
C LEU A 617 -23.99 -5.45 69.03
N LYS A 618 -25.17 -5.68 69.63
CA LYS A 618 -26.13 -4.61 69.95
C LYS A 618 -25.59 -3.60 70.96
N ASN A 619 -24.74 -4.02 71.90
CA ASN A 619 -24.11 -3.12 72.86
C ASN A 619 -22.87 -2.40 72.31
N ALA A 620 -22.24 -2.94 71.26
CA ALA A 620 -21.10 -2.32 70.58
C ALA A 620 -21.49 -1.12 69.70
N PHE A 621 -22.75 -1.08 69.26
CA PHE A 621 -23.32 0.04 68.50
C PHE A 621 -24.38 0.74 69.35
N GLN A 622 -24.02 1.91 69.90
CA GLN A 622 -24.98 2.75 70.62
C GLN A 622 -25.39 3.94 69.75
N PHE A 623 -26.68 4.24 69.75
CA PHE A 623 -27.25 5.34 68.97
C PHE A 623 -27.91 6.33 69.92
N ASP A 624 -27.30 7.50 70.08
CA ASP A 624 -27.80 8.58 70.92
C ASP A 624 -28.76 9.46 70.11
N THR A 625 -30.05 9.14 70.17
CA THR A 625 -31.12 9.82 69.44
C THR A 625 -31.25 11.30 69.80
N SER A 626 -30.70 11.76 70.93
CA SER A 626 -30.76 13.16 71.34
C SER A 626 -29.77 14.07 70.58
N LYS A 627 -28.77 13.48 69.92
CA LYS A 627 -27.74 14.20 69.15
C LYS A 627 -28.06 14.30 67.65
N VAL A 628 -29.12 13.64 67.19
CA VAL A 628 -29.58 13.72 65.80
C VAL A 628 -30.53 14.90 65.66
N ASN A 629 -30.03 16.04 65.16
CA ASN A 629 -30.89 17.17 64.82
C ASN A 629 -31.31 17.07 63.34
N MET A 630 -32.55 16.61 63.07
CA MET A 630 -33.13 16.46 61.72
C MET A 630 -33.83 17.74 61.20
N SER A 631 -33.46 18.91 61.70
CA SER A 631 -34.01 20.17 61.21
C SER A 631 -33.37 20.52 59.86
N MET A 632 -34.09 20.31 58.75
CA MET A 632 -33.66 20.78 57.43
C MET A 632 -33.52 22.31 57.45
N PRO A 633 -32.39 22.90 57.01
CA PRO A 633 -32.30 24.34 56.86
C PRO A 633 -33.38 24.80 55.87
N GLN A 634 -34.26 25.73 56.23
CA GLN A 634 -35.27 26.21 55.29
C GLN A 634 -34.60 26.74 54.02
N MET A 635 -35.06 26.26 52.86
CA MET A 635 -34.51 26.63 51.57
C MET A 635 -34.92 28.06 51.24
N ASP A 636 -34.00 28.99 51.45
CA ASP A 636 -34.22 30.40 51.14
C ASP A 636 -34.05 30.63 49.64
N LEU A 637 -35.16 30.51 48.89
CA LEU A 637 -35.19 30.69 47.44
C LEU A 637 -34.65 32.07 47.01
N SER A 638 -34.73 33.09 47.87
CA SER A 638 -34.22 34.43 47.56
C SER A 638 -32.67 34.47 47.50
N SER A 639 -32.00 33.66 48.33
CA SER A 639 -30.54 33.51 48.33
C SER A 639 -30.02 32.70 47.15
N ILE A 640 -30.84 31.81 46.59
CA ILE A 640 -30.53 30.98 45.41
C ILE A 640 -30.70 31.81 44.14
N LEU A 641 -31.80 32.57 44.05
CA LEU A 641 -32.09 33.41 42.88
C LEU A 641 -31.12 34.59 42.74
N SER A 642 -30.65 35.17 43.85
CA SER A 642 -29.65 36.24 43.83
C SER A 642 -28.24 35.82 43.37
N GLN A 643 -27.98 34.52 43.27
CA GLN A 643 -26.70 33.97 42.77
C GLN A 643 -26.72 33.68 41.27
N ILE A 644 -27.89 33.71 40.64
CA ILE A 644 -28.03 33.56 39.19
C ILE A 644 -27.60 34.86 38.51
N LYS A 645 -26.52 34.80 37.73
CA LYS A 645 -26.03 35.96 36.98
C LYS A 645 -26.52 35.89 35.53
N ILE A 646 -27.41 36.79 35.16
CA ILE A 646 -27.84 37.00 33.78
C ILE A 646 -27.07 38.22 33.27
N ASP A 647 -26.12 38.01 32.37
CA ASP A 647 -25.37 39.10 31.76
C ASP A 647 -25.95 39.38 30.39
N ILE A 648 -26.34 40.64 30.14
CA ILE A 648 -26.82 41.08 28.83
C ILE A 648 -25.63 41.71 28.11
N SER A 649 -25.16 41.06 27.04
CA SER A 649 -24.01 41.58 26.30
C SER A 649 -24.37 42.90 25.61
N GLN A 650 -23.37 43.74 25.36
CA GLN A 650 -23.59 45.02 24.66
C GLN A 650 -24.13 44.78 23.23
N SER A 651 -23.77 43.66 22.61
CA SER A 651 -24.31 43.20 21.33
C SER A 651 -25.79 42.84 21.39
N ASP A 652 -26.25 42.19 22.47
CA ASP A 652 -27.66 41.82 22.62
C ASP A 652 -28.53 43.05 22.82
N ALA A 653 -28.08 44.00 23.65
CA ALA A 653 -28.75 45.28 23.83
C ALA A 653 -28.81 46.08 22.51
N SER A 654 -27.74 46.06 21.70
CA SER A 654 -27.70 46.73 20.40
C SER A 654 -28.67 46.08 19.38
N LEU A 655 -28.76 44.76 19.37
CA LEU A 655 -29.67 44.00 18.50
C LEU A 655 -31.15 44.22 18.88
N PHE A 656 -31.44 44.32 20.17
CA PHE A 656 -32.76 44.68 20.66
C PHE A 656 -33.18 46.07 20.14
N MET A 657 -32.26 47.03 20.21
CA MET A 657 -32.51 48.40 19.77
C MET A 657 -32.71 48.54 18.26
N SER A 658 -31.95 47.80 17.45
CA SER A 658 -32.17 47.79 16.00
C SER A 658 -33.53 47.20 15.64
N THR A 659 -34.00 46.18 16.38
CA THR A 659 -35.29 45.53 16.15
C THR A 659 -36.46 46.42 16.57
N ILE A 660 -36.37 47.07 17.72
CA ILE A 660 -37.35 48.08 18.18
C ILE A 660 -37.43 49.24 17.19
N SER A 661 -36.28 49.74 16.71
CA SER A 661 -36.19 50.82 15.73
C SER A 661 -36.83 50.44 14.39
N SER A 662 -36.60 49.21 13.91
CA SER A 662 -37.24 48.69 12.70
C SER A 662 -38.76 48.62 12.85
N GLY A 663 -39.27 48.04 13.94
CA GLY A 663 -40.72 47.94 14.14
C GLY A 663 -41.40 49.30 14.35
N TYR A 664 -40.69 50.29 14.93
CA TYR A 664 -41.20 51.64 15.04
C TYR A 664 -41.36 52.31 13.66
N ASN A 665 -40.43 52.08 12.74
CA ASN A 665 -40.56 52.57 11.36
C ASN A 665 -41.79 51.97 10.66
N ASP A 666 -42.08 50.69 10.90
CA ASP A 666 -43.25 50.05 10.30
C ASP A 666 -44.55 50.59 10.89
N TYR A 667 -44.60 50.84 12.21
CA TYR A 667 -45.71 51.53 12.87
C TYR A 667 -45.98 52.94 12.30
N LEU A 668 -44.92 53.69 11.98
CA LEU A 668 -45.04 55.04 11.40
C LEU A 668 -45.54 55.05 9.94
N LYS A 669 -45.43 53.94 9.19
CA LYS A 669 -46.01 53.82 7.83
C LYS A 669 -47.53 53.77 7.86
N GLU A 670 -48.12 53.19 8.90
CA GLU A 670 -49.58 53.09 9.05
C GLU A 670 -50.19 54.29 9.78
N HIS A 671 -49.40 55.05 10.56
CA HIS A 671 -49.84 56.23 11.31
C HIS A 671 -48.96 57.47 11.00
N PRO A 672 -49.10 58.10 9.82
CA PRO A 672 -48.19 59.15 9.36
C PRO A 672 -48.34 60.50 10.11
N LEU A 673 -47.22 61.04 10.60
CA LEU A 673 -47.13 62.37 11.21
C LEU A 673 -46.92 63.44 10.12
N LYS A 674 -47.78 64.47 10.06
CA LYS A 674 -47.82 65.48 8.97
C LYS A 674 -46.66 66.50 8.94
N GLU A 675 -45.71 66.44 9.87
CA GLU A 675 -44.52 67.31 9.93
C GLU A 675 -43.29 66.47 10.31
N ALA A 676 -42.75 65.63 9.44
CA ALA A 676 -41.65 64.72 9.84
C ALA A 676 -40.84 64.08 8.69
N GLU A 677 -40.29 64.84 7.74
CA GLU A 677 -39.32 64.24 6.78
C GLU A 677 -37.91 64.08 7.38
N ASN A 678 -37.49 64.90 8.35
CA ASN A 678 -36.17 64.79 9.00
C ASN A 678 -36.17 64.17 10.42
N LEU A 679 -37.34 63.84 10.97
CA LEU A 679 -37.47 63.42 12.38
C LEU A 679 -37.26 61.92 12.61
N ASN A 680 -37.55 61.09 11.61
CA ASN A 680 -37.33 59.65 11.69
C ASN A 680 -35.83 59.31 11.79
N GLU A 681 -34.97 60.08 11.12
CA GLU A 681 -33.53 59.84 11.13
C GLU A 681 -32.89 60.13 12.51
N VAL A 682 -33.43 61.11 13.25
CA VAL A 682 -32.93 61.50 14.58
C VAL A 682 -33.33 60.47 15.64
N VAL A 683 -34.57 59.98 15.60
CA VAL A 683 -35.02 58.89 16.49
C VAL A 683 -34.19 57.62 16.23
N GLN A 684 -33.93 57.28 14.96
CA GLN A 684 -33.10 56.13 14.62
C GLN A 684 -31.66 56.27 15.13
N LYS A 685 -31.04 57.44 14.96
CA LYS A 685 -29.68 57.70 15.46
C LYS A 685 -29.60 57.62 16.99
N TYR A 686 -30.60 58.14 17.70
CA TYR A 686 -30.64 58.04 19.16
C TYR A 686 -30.83 56.60 19.64
N LEU A 687 -31.77 55.85 19.06
CA LEU A 687 -32.02 54.45 19.46
C LEU A 687 -30.81 53.56 19.17
N GLN A 688 -30.00 53.88 18.16
CA GLN A 688 -28.73 53.20 17.87
C GLN A 688 -27.55 53.73 18.69
N SER A 689 -27.74 54.77 19.49
CA SER A 689 -26.68 55.34 20.31
C SER A 689 -26.37 54.47 21.52
N LYS A 690 -25.10 54.51 21.95
CA LYS A 690 -24.64 53.80 23.14
C LYS A 690 -25.38 54.26 24.40
N ARG A 691 -25.79 55.54 24.43
CA ARG A 691 -26.55 56.15 25.52
C ARG A 691 -27.91 55.47 25.74
N ALA A 692 -28.68 55.24 24.67
CA ALA A 692 -29.96 54.54 24.77
C ALA A 692 -29.79 53.08 25.18
N SER A 693 -28.79 52.40 24.61
CA SER A 693 -28.47 51.00 24.96
C SER A 693 -28.07 50.83 26.43
N ASP A 694 -27.29 51.76 26.99
CA ASP A 694 -26.81 51.68 28.38
C ASP A 694 -27.95 51.96 29.37
N ILE A 695 -28.89 52.87 29.05
CA ILE A 695 -30.08 53.13 29.87
C ILE A 695 -30.97 51.89 29.94
N ILE A 696 -31.16 51.20 28.81
CA ILE A 696 -31.98 50.00 28.76
C ILE A 696 -31.29 48.85 29.48
N LYS A 697 -29.99 48.64 29.25
CA LYS A 697 -29.23 47.61 29.96
C LYS A 697 -29.33 47.81 31.47
N LYS A 698 -29.07 49.04 31.94
CA LYS A 698 -29.16 49.37 33.36
C LYS A 698 -30.58 49.21 33.91
N GLY A 699 -31.59 49.66 33.16
CA GLY A 699 -32.98 49.52 33.55
C GLY A 699 -33.43 48.06 33.67
N ILE A 700 -32.99 47.20 32.77
CA ILE A 700 -33.28 45.76 32.82
C ILE A 700 -32.54 45.10 34.00
N ASP A 701 -31.25 45.40 34.18
CA ASP A 701 -30.46 44.88 35.31
C ASP A 701 -31.07 45.28 36.66
N ASP A 702 -31.53 46.52 36.78
CA ASP A 702 -32.17 47.03 38.00
C ASP A 702 -33.53 46.36 38.22
N ALA A 703 -34.34 46.20 37.17
CA ALA A 703 -35.65 45.53 37.26
C ALA A 703 -35.55 44.06 37.69
N ILE A 704 -34.54 43.33 37.20
CA ILE A 704 -34.30 41.94 37.58
C ILE A 704 -33.82 41.85 39.05
N LYS A 705 -32.97 42.79 39.50
CA LYS A 705 -32.49 42.84 40.89
C LYS A 705 -33.58 43.22 41.89
N GLU A 706 -34.51 44.09 41.52
CA GLU A 706 -35.53 44.63 42.44
C GLU A 706 -36.55 43.56 42.88
N ASN A 707 -36.95 42.66 41.96
CA ASN A 707 -37.99 41.64 42.24
C ASN A 707 -37.45 40.21 42.39
N GLY A 708 -36.19 39.94 42.03
CA GLY A 708 -35.60 38.61 42.13
C GLY A 708 -36.21 37.56 41.19
N GLU A 709 -37.05 37.98 40.24
CA GLU A 709 -37.62 37.13 39.19
C GLU A 709 -37.01 37.44 37.82
N ILE A 710 -36.82 36.41 36.99
CA ILE A 710 -36.28 36.53 35.62
C ILE A 710 -37.39 36.99 34.64
N LYS A 711 -38.36 37.78 35.10
CA LYS A 711 -39.45 38.33 34.30
C LYS A 711 -39.60 39.81 34.59
N ILE A 712 -39.48 40.63 33.55
CA ILE A 712 -39.72 42.07 33.63
C ILE A 712 -41.23 42.29 33.57
N THR A 713 -41.80 42.95 34.57
CA THR A 713 -43.24 43.26 34.61
C THR A 713 -43.58 44.41 33.67
N GLU A 714 -44.84 44.51 33.23
CA GLU A 714 -45.29 45.60 32.35
C GLU A 714 -45.01 46.99 32.95
N GLU A 715 -45.15 47.13 34.27
CA GLU A 715 -44.93 48.40 34.98
C GLU A 715 -43.46 48.81 35.00
N GLN A 716 -42.53 47.85 35.17
CA GLN A 716 -41.09 48.09 35.10
C GLN A 716 -40.65 48.37 33.66
N MET A 717 -41.23 47.67 32.68
CA MET A 717 -40.98 47.96 31.27
C MET A 717 -41.44 49.37 30.91
N GLN A 718 -42.61 49.80 31.41
CA GLN A 718 -43.08 51.18 31.25
C GLN A 718 -42.13 52.20 31.89
N LYS A 719 -41.54 51.87 33.05
CA LYS A 719 -40.55 52.73 33.72
C LYS A 719 -39.26 52.86 32.92
N ILE A 720 -38.75 51.76 32.36
CA ILE A 720 -37.57 51.76 31.47
C ILE A 720 -37.87 52.58 30.20
N MET A 721 -39.01 52.33 29.55
CA MET A 721 -39.41 53.05 28.35
C MET A 721 -39.64 54.54 28.60
N LYS A 722 -40.18 54.89 29.76
CA LYS A 722 -40.31 56.29 30.19
C LYS A 722 -38.94 56.95 30.34
N ASN A 723 -37.98 56.30 30.99
CA ASN A 723 -36.64 56.84 31.15
C ASN A 723 -35.91 57.02 29.80
N VAL A 724 -36.11 56.10 28.85
CA VAL A 724 -35.58 56.23 27.47
C VAL A 724 -36.26 57.38 26.72
N ALA A 725 -37.58 57.53 26.87
CA ALA A 725 -38.32 58.63 26.26
C ALA A 725 -37.95 60.00 26.85
N ASP A 726 -37.68 60.06 28.16
CA ASP A 726 -37.24 61.27 28.85
C ASP A 726 -35.80 61.64 28.44
N ASP A 727 -34.86 60.69 28.36
CA ASP A 727 -33.49 60.95 27.90
C ASP A 727 -33.44 61.29 26.39
N PHE A 728 -34.33 60.70 25.58
CA PHE A 728 -34.48 61.11 24.18
C PHE A 728 -34.94 62.57 24.05
N SER A 729 -35.86 63.00 24.91
CA SER A 729 -36.34 64.39 24.95
C SER A 729 -35.19 65.37 25.26
N ASP A 730 -34.24 64.97 26.12
CA ASP A 730 -33.04 65.77 26.40
C ASP A 730 -32.00 65.71 25.27
N TYR A 731 -31.79 64.55 24.63
CA TYR A 731 -30.92 64.40 23.46
C TYR A 731 -31.41 65.23 22.26
N ALA A 732 -32.72 65.24 22.01
CA ALA A 732 -33.32 65.97 20.90
C ALA A 732 -33.24 67.50 21.06
N LYS A 733 -33.21 68.02 22.29
CA LYS A 733 -33.04 69.47 22.58
C LYS A 733 -31.66 70.00 22.21
N GLU A 734 -30.63 69.15 22.21
CA GLU A 734 -29.25 69.55 21.88
C GLU A 734 -29.01 69.69 20.36
N ASP A 735 -29.78 68.99 19.52
CA ASP A 735 -29.53 68.90 18.07
C ASP A 735 -30.59 69.63 17.20
N ILE A 736 -31.85 69.75 17.66
CA ILE A 736 -32.94 70.44 16.90
C ILE A 736 -33.84 71.26 17.83
N ASN A 737 -33.75 72.60 17.72
CA ASN A 737 -34.58 73.58 18.45
C ASN A 737 -36.02 73.66 17.88
N SER A 738 -36.81 72.61 18.06
CA SER A 738 -38.29 72.65 18.04
C SER A 738 -38.84 71.24 18.26
N PHE A 739 -39.06 70.87 19.51
CA PHE A 739 -39.70 69.60 19.84
C PHE A 739 -41.13 69.85 20.34
N THR A 740 -42.12 69.37 19.58
CA THR A 740 -43.53 69.35 19.96
C THR A 740 -43.84 68.04 20.72
N LEU A 741 -44.63 68.14 21.79
CA LEU A 741 -45.14 67.05 22.64
C LEU A 741 -45.71 65.81 21.89
N GLY A 742 -45.97 65.90 20.58
CA GLY A 742 -46.55 64.82 19.78
C GLY A 742 -45.62 63.61 19.56
N LEU A 743 -44.31 63.80 19.53
CA LEU A 743 -43.37 62.73 19.16
C LEU A 743 -43.01 61.82 20.34
N GLN A 744 -42.92 62.38 21.55
CA GLN A 744 -42.87 61.62 22.80
C GLN A 744 -44.11 60.74 22.95
N ASN A 745 -45.31 61.28 22.65
CA ASN A 745 -46.55 60.51 22.70
C ASN A 745 -46.61 59.41 21.63
N SER A 746 -46.09 59.64 20.41
CA SER A 746 -46.04 58.63 19.35
C SER A 746 -45.15 57.44 19.71
N MET A 747 -43.95 57.71 20.24
CA MET A 747 -43.03 56.66 20.68
C MET A 747 -43.59 55.89 21.88
N MET A 748 -44.20 56.59 22.84
CA MET A 748 -44.88 55.95 23.98
C MET A 748 -46.08 55.09 23.54
N ASN A 749 -46.81 55.50 22.50
CA ASN A 749 -47.92 54.69 21.97
C ASN A 749 -47.43 53.43 21.27
N TYR A 750 -46.36 53.51 20.47
CA TYR A 750 -45.77 52.32 19.86
C TYR A 750 -45.19 51.35 20.90
N LEU A 751 -44.47 51.85 21.91
CA LEU A 751 -43.92 51.01 22.97
C LEU A 751 -45.00 50.32 23.81
N ASN A 752 -46.20 50.90 23.86
CA ASN A 752 -47.37 50.28 24.48
C ASN A 752 -48.20 49.41 23.52
N SER A 753 -47.87 49.39 22.23
CA SER A 753 -48.57 48.59 21.22
C SER A 753 -48.29 47.08 21.39
N GLN A 754 -49.21 46.25 20.89
CA GLN A 754 -49.08 44.80 20.92
C GLN A 754 -47.84 44.31 20.14
N ASP A 755 -47.46 44.99 19.06
CA ASP A 755 -46.32 44.62 18.22
C ASP A 755 -44.99 44.83 18.95
N SER A 756 -44.83 45.94 19.68
CA SER A 756 -43.65 46.17 20.51
C SER A 756 -43.54 45.12 21.62
N LYS A 757 -44.65 44.76 22.26
CA LYS A 757 -44.66 43.71 23.31
C LYS A 757 -44.22 42.34 22.78
N GLN A 758 -44.54 41.99 21.53
CA GLN A 758 -44.06 40.74 20.92
C GLN A 758 -42.55 40.75 20.68
N VAL A 759 -42.01 41.85 20.14
CA VAL A 759 -40.56 42.02 19.91
C VAL A 759 -39.78 41.90 21.23
N ILE A 760 -40.30 42.49 22.30
CA ILE A 760 -39.70 42.43 23.64
C ILE A 760 -39.70 41.00 24.19
N ASN A 761 -40.82 40.29 24.09
CA ASN A 761 -40.91 38.91 24.59
C ASN A 761 -39.99 37.94 23.83
N GLN A 762 -39.81 38.12 22.52
CA GLN A 762 -38.86 37.32 21.75
C GLN A 762 -37.41 37.56 22.18
N PHE A 763 -37.05 38.81 22.46
CA PHE A 763 -35.71 39.14 22.94
C PHE A 763 -35.43 38.54 24.31
N ILE A 764 -36.37 38.67 25.27
CA ILE A 764 -36.23 38.10 26.62
C ILE A 764 -36.05 36.59 26.57
N ASN A 765 -36.84 35.89 25.75
CA ASN A 765 -36.71 34.43 25.60
C ASN A 765 -35.36 33.99 25.00
N LYS A 766 -34.78 34.82 24.13
CA LYS A 766 -33.45 34.54 23.56
C LYS A 766 -32.34 34.71 24.61
N VAL A 767 -32.36 35.81 25.36
CA VAL A 767 -31.38 36.08 26.43
C VAL A 767 -31.42 35.01 27.53
N ILE A 768 -32.60 34.47 27.84
CA ILE A 768 -32.76 33.37 28.81
C ILE A 768 -32.13 32.07 28.31
N LYS A 769 -32.26 31.76 27.01
CA LYS A 769 -31.63 30.54 26.43
C LYS A 769 -30.12 30.63 26.38
N ASP A 770 -29.58 31.79 26.01
CA ASP A 770 -28.14 31.94 25.77
C ASP A 770 -27.32 31.99 27.09
N ASN A 771 -27.94 32.31 28.23
CA ASN A 771 -27.27 32.39 29.53
C ASN A 771 -27.21 31.06 30.33
N HIS A 772 -27.52 29.91 29.70
CA HIS A 772 -27.34 28.55 30.28
C HIS A 772 -27.89 28.37 31.72
N LEU A 773 -29.07 28.93 31.98
CA LEU A 773 -29.71 28.99 33.30
C LEU A 773 -29.93 27.61 33.96
N GLU A 774 -30.22 26.60 33.17
CA GLU A 774 -30.52 25.24 33.65
C GLU A 774 -29.28 24.57 34.28
N GLU A 775 -28.10 24.83 33.71
CA GLU A 775 -26.83 24.27 34.17
C GLU A 775 -26.34 24.95 35.47
N GLN A 776 -26.58 26.27 35.59
CA GLN A 776 -26.29 27.02 36.81
C GLN A 776 -27.22 26.61 37.97
N LEU A 777 -28.52 26.45 37.72
CA LEU A 777 -29.48 25.99 38.72
C LEU A 777 -29.15 24.58 39.24
N ASN A 778 -28.76 23.67 38.35
CA ASN A 778 -28.35 22.32 38.75
C ASN A 778 -27.10 22.33 39.63
N THR A 779 -26.14 23.22 39.32
CA THR A 779 -24.91 23.35 40.12
C THR A 779 -25.19 23.92 41.51
N ILE A 780 -26.08 24.91 41.63
CA ILE A 780 -26.45 25.51 42.92
C ILE A 780 -27.29 24.55 43.77
N MET A 781 -28.24 23.82 43.17
CA MET A 781 -29.01 22.76 43.82
C MET A 781 -28.10 21.63 44.33
N ALA A 782 -27.11 21.21 43.54
CA ALA A 782 -26.13 20.22 43.96
C ALA A 782 -25.33 20.71 45.17
N GLY A 783 -24.90 21.98 45.19
CA GLY A 783 -24.21 22.59 46.34
C GLY A 783 -25.06 22.64 47.62
N TYR A 784 -26.35 22.97 47.51
CA TYR A 784 -27.27 22.94 48.66
C TYR A 784 -27.48 21.52 49.20
N MET A 785 -27.70 20.54 48.31
CA MET A 785 -27.83 19.13 48.71
C MET A 785 -26.55 18.57 49.33
N GLN A 786 -25.38 18.99 48.86
CA GLN A 786 -24.12 18.58 49.45
C GLN A 786 -23.94 19.13 50.87
N ASN A 787 -24.37 20.37 51.13
CA ASN A 787 -24.36 20.95 52.49
C ASN A 787 -25.35 20.28 53.43
N VAL A 788 -26.58 19.99 52.97
CA VAL A 788 -27.56 19.23 53.75
C VAL A 788 -27.03 17.83 54.07
N THR A 789 -26.46 17.14 53.08
CA THR A 789 -25.86 15.81 53.26
C THR A 789 -24.69 15.83 54.23
N LYS A 790 -23.85 16.87 54.16
CA LYS A 790 -22.72 17.04 55.08
C LYS A 790 -23.18 17.30 56.50
N GLN A 791 -24.23 18.09 56.70
CA GLN A 791 -24.78 18.38 58.03
C GLN A 791 -25.46 17.15 58.64
N LEU A 792 -26.28 16.44 57.86
CA LEU A 792 -26.88 15.15 58.24
C LEU A 792 -25.83 14.08 58.53
N SER A 793 -24.80 13.96 57.69
CA SER A 793 -23.67 13.04 57.90
C SER A 793 -22.91 13.37 59.18
N THR A 794 -22.71 14.66 59.48
CA THR A 794 -22.00 15.07 60.70
C THR A 794 -22.83 14.78 61.94
N SER A 795 -24.13 15.10 61.93
CA SER A 795 -25.04 14.80 63.05
C SER A 795 -25.26 13.30 63.28
N LEU A 796 -25.37 12.51 62.22
CA LEU A 796 -25.47 11.04 62.31
C LEU A 796 -24.18 10.41 62.82
N SER A 797 -23.01 10.91 62.39
CA SER A 797 -21.71 10.44 62.87
C SER A 797 -21.48 10.69 64.36
N GLN A 798 -22.07 11.76 64.92
CA GLN A 798 -21.97 12.09 66.34
C GLN A 798 -22.99 11.35 67.22
N ALA A 799 -24.10 10.91 66.63
CA ALA A 799 -25.12 10.10 67.30
C ALA A 799 -24.77 8.60 67.34
N PHE A 800 -24.01 8.12 66.36
CA PHE A 800 -23.46 6.76 66.36
C PHE A 800 -22.16 6.70 67.16
N THR A 801 -22.16 5.99 68.28
CA THR A 801 -20.93 5.66 69.02
C THR A 801 -20.64 4.16 68.88
N PHE A 802 -19.43 3.86 68.42
CA PHE A 802 -18.95 2.49 68.20
C PHE A 802 -17.89 2.15 69.24
N ASN A 803 -18.10 1.07 69.98
CA ASN A 803 -17.09 0.54 70.91
C ASN A 803 -16.32 -0.61 70.25
N PRO A 804 -15.05 -0.39 69.83
CA PRO A 804 -14.28 -1.37 69.05
C PRO A 804 -13.99 -2.66 69.82
N ASP A 805 -13.81 -2.56 71.14
CA ASP A 805 -13.43 -3.71 71.97
C ASP A 805 -14.62 -4.66 72.21
N ILE A 806 -15.82 -4.11 72.36
CA ILE A 806 -17.06 -4.92 72.49
C ILE A 806 -17.41 -5.56 71.14
N PHE A 807 -17.25 -4.83 70.02
CA PHE A 807 -17.48 -5.38 68.68
C PHE A 807 -16.54 -6.54 68.36
N LYS A 808 -15.26 -6.42 68.72
CA LYS A 808 -14.25 -7.47 68.56
C LYS A 808 -14.57 -8.74 69.35
N GLN A 809 -15.29 -8.62 70.47
CA GLN A 809 -15.72 -9.78 71.26
C GLN A 809 -17.02 -10.41 70.74
N ALA A 810 -17.87 -9.63 70.06
CA ALA A 810 -19.18 -10.03 69.55
C ALA A 810 -19.12 -10.90 68.28
N ILE A 811 -18.07 -10.75 67.47
CA ILE A 811 -17.87 -11.56 66.26
C ILE A 811 -16.65 -12.45 66.50
N LYS A 812 -16.90 -13.74 66.75
CA LYS A 812 -15.84 -14.74 66.86
C LYS A 812 -15.84 -15.59 65.61
N MET A 813 -14.77 -15.45 64.82
CA MET A 813 -14.47 -16.37 63.73
C MET A 813 -14.19 -17.75 64.32
N ASN A 814 -14.85 -18.80 63.81
CA ASN A 814 -14.59 -20.16 64.24
C ASN A 814 -13.12 -20.48 63.95
N ARG A 815 -12.32 -20.79 64.99
CA ARG A 815 -10.86 -20.86 64.90
C ARG A 815 -10.33 -22.26 64.57
N ASP A 816 -11.14 -23.13 64.00
CA ASP A 816 -10.63 -24.40 63.50
C ASP A 816 -9.93 -24.16 62.16
N SER A 817 -8.61 -24.40 62.12
CA SER A 817 -7.77 -24.23 60.93
C SER A 817 -8.26 -25.09 59.75
N THR A 818 -9.07 -26.10 60.03
CA THR A 818 -9.80 -26.95 59.10
C THR A 818 -10.85 -26.21 58.28
N ASP A 819 -11.66 -25.33 58.87
CA ASP A 819 -12.80 -24.69 58.17
C ASP A 819 -12.34 -23.66 57.13
N MET A 820 -11.29 -22.89 57.45
CA MET A 820 -10.72 -21.93 56.51
C MET A 820 -9.89 -22.64 55.42
N THR A 821 -9.31 -23.80 55.75
CA THR A 821 -8.70 -24.69 54.76
C THR A 821 -9.76 -25.33 53.86
N GLU A 822 -10.95 -25.64 54.36
CA GLU A 822 -12.08 -26.12 53.56
C GLU A 822 -12.70 -25.03 52.67
N LEU A 823 -12.86 -23.79 53.17
CA LEU A 823 -13.27 -22.66 52.35
C LEU A 823 -12.28 -22.43 51.21
N MET A 824 -10.98 -22.34 51.50
CA MET A 824 -9.95 -22.18 50.47
C MET A 824 -9.90 -23.39 49.53
N LYS A 825 -10.04 -24.62 50.04
CA LYS A 825 -10.20 -25.81 49.18
C LYS A 825 -11.44 -25.74 48.31
N SER A 826 -12.56 -25.19 48.78
CA SER A 826 -13.80 -25.07 47.98
C SER A 826 -13.72 -23.97 46.92
N MET A 827 -13.01 -22.86 47.21
CA MET A 827 -12.75 -21.79 46.25
C MET A 827 -11.63 -22.15 45.26
N MET A 828 -10.73 -23.08 45.63
CA MET A 828 -9.62 -23.56 44.80
C MET A 828 -9.95 -24.87 44.05
N ASN A 829 -10.86 -25.72 44.54
CA ASN A 829 -11.38 -26.88 43.79
C ASN A 829 -12.68 -26.50 43.09
N THR A 830 -12.56 -25.87 41.93
CA THR A 830 -13.62 -25.81 40.93
C THR A 830 -13.55 -26.97 39.94
N GLU A 831 -13.13 -28.17 40.37
CA GLU A 831 -13.51 -29.36 39.61
C GLU A 831 -14.96 -29.68 39.97
N GLN A 832 -15.90 -29.01 39.29
CA GLN A 832 -17.30 -29.44 39.29
C GLN A 832 -17.30 -30.95 39.01
N THR A 833 -17.83 -31.74 39.95
CA THR A 833 -18.08 -33.16 39.74
C THR A 833 -19.10 -33.27 38.62
N SER A 834 -18.63 -33.50 37.40
CA SER A 834 -19.45 -33.66 36.20
C SER A 834 -19.06 -34.95 35.49
N TYR A 835 -19.98 -35.43 34.66
CA TYR A 835 -19.78 -36.63 33.84
C TYR A 835 -18.50 -36.53 32.99
N ASP A 836 -18.34 -35.43 32.25
CA ASP A 836 -17.19 -35.23 31.36
C ASP A 836 -15.87 -35.07 32.14
N ASN A 837 -15.90 -34.41 33.30
CA ASN A 837 -14.71 -34.29 34.15
C ASN A 837 -14.29 -35.63 34.75
N ASN A 838 -15.25 -36.50 35.13
CA ASN A 838 -14.94 -37.84 35.59
C ASN A 838 -14.27 -38.68 34.49
N LEU A 839 -14.80 -38.63 33.26
CA LEU A 839 -14.19 -39.34 32.13
C LEU A 839 -12.76 -38.84 31.86
N LYS A 840 -12.54 -37.52 31.88
CA LYS A 840 -11.18 -36.93 31.76
C LYS A 840 -10.24 -37.41 32.88
N LYS A 841 -10.72 -37.44 34.14
CA LYS A 841 -9.94 -37.97 35.29
C LYS A 841 -9.55 -39.44 35.12
N PHE A 842 -10.44 -40.24 34.53
CA PHE A 842 -10.15 -41.65 34.23
C PHE A 842 -9.23 -41.83 33.01
N GLY A 843 -8.79 -40.74 32.38
CA GLY A 843 -7.94 -40.77 31.20
C GLY A 843 -8.69 -41.11 29.91
N TYR A 844 -10.02 -40.95 29.89
CA TYR A 844 -10.86 -41.21 28.72
C TYR A 844 -11.43 -39.91 28.13
N CYS A 845 -11.51 -39.87 26.81
CA CYS A 845 -12.17 -38.85 26.02
C CYS A 845 -12.79 -39.50 24.79
N ASP A 846 -13.90 -38.96 24.30
CA ASP A 846 -14.51 -39.38 23.03
C ASP A 846 -13.66 -38.83 21.87
N PHE A 847 -13.20 -39.70 20.98
CA PHE A 847 -12.42 -39.28 19.81
C PHE A 847 -13.23 -38.38 18.87
N ASP A 848 -14.56 -38.43 18.90
CA ASP A 848 -15.41 -37.54 18.11
C ASP A 848 -15.55 -36.15 18.72
N ASN A 849 -15.16 -35.97 20.00
CA ASN A 849 -15.29 -34.70 20.71
C ASN A 849 -13.93 -34.22 21.25
N PRO A 850 -13.09 -33.59 20.41
CA PRO A 850 -11.80 -33.08 20.86
C PRO A 850 -11.96 -31.94 21.87
N ASN A 851 -10.93 -31.76 22.70
CA ASN A 851 -10.85 -30.65 23.66
C ASN A 851 -10.43 -29.34 22.97
N SER A 852 -9.60 -29.43 21.93
CA SER A 852 -9.28 -28.33 21.01
C SER A 852 -8.91 -28.81 19.61
N ILE A 853 -9.10 -27.93 18.63
CA ILE A 853 -8.71 -28.12 17.23
C ILE A 853 -7.69 -27.03 16.89
N SER A 854 -6.52 -27.43 16.39
CA SER A 854 -5.47 -26.51 15.95
C SER A 854 -5.28 -26.64 14.45
N ILE A 855 -5.51 -25.55 13.73
CA ILE A 855 -5.36 -25.49 12.27
C ILE A 855 -4.08 -24.71 11.96
N PHE A 856 -3.19 -25.30 11.17
CA PHE A 856 -1.91 -24.72 10.78
C PHE A 856 -1.97 -24.24 9.33
N PRO A 857 -2.18 -22.94 9.05
CA PRO A 857 -2.23 -22.44 7.68
C PRO A 857 -0.88 -22.59 6.96
N GLN A 858 -0.90 -22.63 5.62
CA GLN A 858 0.33 -22.68 4.82
C GLN A 858 1.12 -21.36 4.84
N ASP A 859 0.40 -20.24 4.75
CA ASP A 859 0.88 -18.86 4.76
C ASP A 859 -0.29 -17.92 5.14
N PHE A 860 -0.07 -16.60 5.19
CA PHE A 860 -1.11 -15.64 5.58
C PHE A 860 -2.23 -15.48 4.55
N GLU A 861 -1.97 -15.62 3.24
CA GLU A 861 -3.04 -15.57 2.24
C GLU A 861 -3.96 -16.78 2.37
N LYS A 862 -3.38 -17.96 2.52
CA LYS A 862 -4.11 -19.21 2.73
C LYS A 862 -4.81 -19.24 4.08
N LYS A 863 -4.26 -18.57 5.09
CA LYS A 863 -4.95 -18.35 6.35
C LYS A 863 -6.26 -17.61 6.18
N GLN A 864 -6.32 -16.56 5.36
CA GLN A 864 -7.61 -15.90 5.07
C GLN A 864 -8.61 -16.88 4.44
N SER A 865 -8.14 -17.82 3.61
CA SER A 865 -8.99 -18.87 3.06
C SER A 865 -9.48 -19.85 4.15
N VAL A 866 -8.66 -20.15 5.17
CA VAL A 866 -9.08 -20.92 6.35
C VAL A 866 -10.12 -20.16 7.16
N LEU A 867 -9.94 -18.86 7.38
CA LEU A 867 -10.91 -18.01 8.08
C LEU A 867 -12.26 -18.00 7.33
N ASN A 868 -12.24 -17.76 6.02
CA ASN A 868 -13.45 -17.79 5.18
C ASN A 868 -14.16 -19.16 5.24
N TYR A 869 -13.40 -20.26 5.34
CA TYR A 869 -13.95 -21.61 5.51
C TYR A 869 -14.68 -21.77 6.86
N LEU A 870 -14.08 -21.27 7.95
CA LEU A 870 -14.69 -21.27 9.28
C LEU A 870 -15.90 -20.32 9.35
N ASP A 871 -15.82 -19.15 8.72
CA ASP A 871 -16.92 -18.20 8.63
C ASP A 871 -18.11 -18.80 7.87
N HIS A 872 -17.87 -19.53 6.79
CA HIS A 872 -18.92 -20.23 6.07
C HIS A 872 -19.60 -21.33 6.93
N TYR A 873 -18.85 -22.02 7.79
CA TYR A 873 -19.42 -22.93 8.78
C TYR A 873 -20.25 -22.16 9.82
N ASN A 874 -19.71 -21.08 10.36
CA ASN A 874 -20.37 -20.23 11.34
C ASN A 874 -21.67 -19.61 10.81
N GLU A 875 -21.72 -19.17 9.55
CA GLU A 875 -22.95 -18.69 8.91
C GLU A 875 -24.04 -19.77 8.82
N LYS A 876 -23.67 -21.04 8.65
CA LYS A 876 -24.62 -22.16 8.66
C LYS A 876 -25.13 -22.42 10.08
N ILE A 877 -24.23 -22.44 11.07
CA ILE A 877 -24.57 -22.72 12.47
C ILE A 877 -25.38 -21.57 13.09
N LYS A 878 -25.06 -20.31 12.78
CA LYS A 878 -25.78 -19.14 13.28
C LYS A 878 -27.27 -19.16 12.90
N LYS A 879 -27.64 -19.83 11.79
CA LYS A 879 -29.05 -20.03 11.40
C LYS A 879 -29.77 -21.11 12.21
N ILE A 880 -29.02 -21.96 12.92
CA ILE A 880 -29.52 -23.10 13.69
C ILE A 880 -29.51 -22.78 15.19
N ASP A 881 -28.39 -22.25 15.69
CA ASP A 881 -28.14 -22.00 17.11
C ASP A 881 -27.01 -20.96 17.26
N GLU A 882 -27.32 -19.76 17.75
CA GLU A 882 -26.33 -18.67 17.90
C GLU A 882 -25.27 -18.96 18.98
N ASP A 883 -25.60 -19.81 19.97
CA ASP A 883 -24.70 -20.12 21.09
C ASP A 883 -23.61 -21.14 20.71
N LYS A 884 -23.69 -21.74 19.52
CA LYS A 884 -22.75 -22.76 19.00
C LYS A 884 -21.79 -22.26 17.94
N VAL A 885 -21.79 -20.96 17.68
CA VAL A 885 -20.87 -20.34 16.72
C VAL A 885 -19.42 -20.51 17.20
N ILE A 886 -18.55 -20.91 16.29
CA ILE A 886 -17.16 -21.18 16.61
C ILE A 886 -16.38 -19.89 16.77
N THR A 887 -15.81 -19.71 17.95
CA THR A 887 -14.86 -18.65 18.26
C THR A 887 -13.44 -19.20 18.23
N TYR A 888 -12.55 -18.53 17.51
CA TYR A 888 -11.15 -18.94 17.35
C TYR A 888 -10.20 -17.82 17.81
N THR A 889 -8.99 -18.19 18.21
CA THR A 889 -7.97 -17.24 18.64
C THR A 889 -6.92 -17.04 17.55
N ASP A 890 -6.71 -15.79 17.13
CA ASP A 890 -5.74 -15.42 16.08
C ASP A 890 -4.81 -14.27 16.50
N VAL A 891 -3.86 -14.59 17.38
CA VAL A 891 -2.87 -13.62 17.90
C VAL A 891 -1.93 -13.14 16.79
N VAL A 892 -1.52 -14.04 15.90
CA VAL A 892 -0.48 -13.76 14.89
C VAL A 892 -1.04 -13.02 13.68
N GLY A 893 -2.31 -13.26 13.31
CA GLY A 893 -3.00 -12.51 12.25
C GLY A 893 -3.04 -11.03 12.55
N THR A 894 -3.42 -10.71 13.78
CA THR A 894 -3.56 -9.33 14.24
C THR A 894 -2.22 -8.59 14.30
N LEU A 895 -1.14 -9.28 14.69
CA LEU A 895 0.21 -8.68 14.78
C LEU A 895 0.86 -8.52 13.41
N MET A 896 0.76 -9.53 12.53
CA MET A 896 1.47 -9.53 11.25
C MET A 896 0.72 -8.79 10.15
N SER A 897 -0.62 -8.68 10.18
CA SER A 897 -1.36 -7.87 9.20
C SER A 897 -0.87 -6.42 9.21
N SER A 898 -0.61 -5.86 10.39
CA SER A 898 -0.07 -4.51 10.55
C SER A 898 1.34 -4.36 9.93
N VAL A 899 2.17 -5.41 10.01
CA VAL A 899 3.52 -5.40 9.43
C VAL A 899 3.45 -5.44 7.90
N THR A 900 2.62 -6.33 7.36
CA THR A 900 2.40 -6.45 5.91
C THR A 900 1.84 -5.16 5.32
N ASP A 901 0.84 -4.54 5.97
CA ASP A 901 0.27 -3.27 5.53
C ASP A 901 1.31 -2.13 5.49
N ILE A 902 2.20 -2.06 6.49
CA ILE A 902 3.29 -1.07 6.51
C ILE A 902 4.25 -1.28 5.34
N VAL A 903 4.62 -2.53 5.07
CA VAL A 903 5.54 -2.88 3.97
C VAL A 903 4.92 -2.56 2.60
N ASP A 904 3.63 -2.81 2.43
CA ASP A 904 2.89 -2.48 1.21
C ASP A 904 2.84 -0.97 0.99
N VAL A 905 2.54 -0.18 2.02
CA VAL A 905 2.54 1.29 1.92
C VAL A 905 3.93 1.81 1.52
N ILE A 906 5.00 1.31 2.13
CA ILE A 906 6.37 1.70 1.76
C ILE A 906 6.67 1.32 0.31
N SER A 907 6.24 0.13 -0.12
CA SER A 907 6.43 -0.36 -1.50
C SER A 907 5.71 0.54 -2.51
N TYR A 908 4.46 0.94 -2.25
CA TYR A 908 3.73 1.85 -3.13
C TYR A 908 4.37 3.24 -3.22
N VAL A 909 4.86 3.79 -2.11
CA VAL A 909 5.58 5.08 -2.10
C VAL A 909 6.84 5.00 -2.95
N LEU A 910 7.63 3.93 -2.80
CA LEU A 910 8.84 3.72 -3.60
C LEU A 910 8.53 3.56 -5.10
N ILE A 911 7.47 2.81 -5.46
CA ILE A 911 7.00 2.68 -6.84
C ILE A 911 6.60 4.03 -7.42
N ALA A 912 5.94 4.90 -6.63
CA ALA A 912 5.56 6.24 -7.08
C ALA A 912 6.78 7.13 -7.40
N PHE A 913 7.81 7.15 -6.55
CA PHE A 913 9.07 7.88 -6.81
C PHE A 913 9.77 7.42 -8.09
N VAL A 914 9.74 6.11 -8.32
CA VAL A 914 10.30 5.52 -9.52
C VAL A 914 9.49 5.88 -10.76
N GLY A 915 8.16 5.93 -10.66
CA GLY A 915 7.29 6.43 -11.73
C GLY A 915 7.67 7.85 -12.17
N ILE A 916 7.95 8.75 -11.21
CA ILE A 916 8.44 10.11 -11.52
C ILE A 916 9.79 10.07 -12.24
N SER A 917 10.72 9.23 -11.76
CA SER A 917 12.05 9.08 -12.36
C SER A 917 11.99 8.58 -13.81
N LEU A 918 11.08 7.64 -14.11
CA LEU A 918 10.84 7.15 -15.46
C LEU A 918 10.33 8.24 -16.40
N VAL A 919 9.41 9.08 -15.94
CA VAL A 919 8.88 10.20 -16.74
C VAL A 919 9.99 11.19 -17.07
N VAL A 920 10.81 11.55 -16.08
CA VAL A 920 11.96 12.45 -16.28
C VAL A 920 12.95 11.85 -17.28
N SER A 921 13.29 10.55 -17.16
CA SER A 921 14.14 9.86 -18.13
C SER A 921 13.55 9.88 -19.55
N SER A 922 12.25 9.62 -19.69
CA SER A 922 11.56 9.64 -21.01
C SER A 922 11.60 11.02 -21.67
N ILE A 923 11.38 12.10 -20.91
CA ILE A 923 11.46 13.48 -21.42
C ILE A 923 12.89 13.78 -21.88
N MET A 924 13.88 13.42 -21.06
CA MET A 924 15.29 13.64 -21.38
C MET A 924 15.71 12.92 -22.67
N ILE A 925 15.30 11.66 -22.85
CA ILE A 925 15.50 10.90 -24.08
C ILE A 925 14.85 11.60 -25.28
N GLY A 926 13.63 12.12 -25.13
CA GLY A 926 12.95 12.88 -26.18
C GLY A 926 13.72 14.13 -26.62
N VAL A 927 14.21 14.93 -25.67
CA VAL A 927 15.01 16.14 -25.93
C VAL A 927 16.33 15.78 -26.62
N ILE A 928 17.03 14.77 -26.13
CA ILE A 928 18.28 14.28 -26.72
C ILE A 928 18.07 13.82 -28.16
N THR A 929 17.01 13.04 -28.40
CA THR A 929 16.67 12.53 -29.73
C THR A 929 16.32 13.67 -30.68
N TYR A 930 15.62 14.69 -30.19
CA TYR A 930 15.32 15.91 -30.95
C TYR A 930 16.59 16.66 -31.37
N ILE A 931 17.55 16.83 -30.46
CA ILE A 931 18.84 17.44 -30.80
C ILE A 931 19.58 16.57 -31.84
N SER A 932 19.51 15.24 -31.75
CA SER A 932 20.12 14.30 -32.71
C SER A 932 19.57 14.50 -34.13
N VAL A 933 18.27 14.71 -34.22
CA VAL A 933 17.58 15.02 -35.48
C VAL A 933 18.05 16.35 -36.06
N LEU A 934 18.15 17.40 -35.23
CA LEU A 934 18.53 18.73 -35.68
C LEU A 934 19.98 18.78 -36.21
N GLU A 935 20.91 18.12 -35.54
CA GLU A 935 22.31 18.04 -35.97
C GLU A 935 22.48 17.33 -37.33
N ARG A 936 21.50 16.52 -37.75
CA ARG A 936 21.56 15.68 -38.96
C ARG A 936 20.58 16.12 -40.04
N LYS A 937 20.10 17.37 -39.97
CA LYS A 937 19.12 17.90 -40.92
C LYS A 937 19.56 17.77 -42.38
N LYS A 938 20.83 18.08 -42.67
CA LYS A 938 21.40 17.98 -44.03
C LYS A 938 21.44 16.54 -44.54
N GLU A 939 21.78 15.57 -43.68
CA GLU A 939 21.77 14.14 -44.03
C GLU A 939 20.36 13.63 -44.36
N ILE A 940 19.36 14.06 -43.58
CA ILE A 940 17.95 13.75 -43.85
C ILE A 940 17.54 14.32 -45.22
N GLY A 941 17.96 15.54 -45.52
CA GLY A 941 17.74 16.19 -46.82
C GLY A 941 18.29 15.36 -47.99
N ILE A 942 19.54 14.89 -47.87
CA ILE A 942 20.21 14.04 -48.87
C ILE A 942 19.42 12.74 -49.08
N LEU A 943 19.09 12.03 -48.01
CA LEU A 943 18.36 10.75 -48.09
C LEU A 943 16.96 10.93 -48.71
N ARG A 944 16.22 11.98 -48.32
CA ARG A 944 14.91 12.28 -48.89
C ARG A 944 15.02 12.62 -50.38
N ALA A 945 16.07 13.32 -50.79
CA ALA A 945 16.29 13.70 -52.19
C ALA A 945 16.64 12.50 -53.08
N ILE A 946 17.35 11.50 -52.54
CA ILE A 946 17.62 10.20 -53.20
C ILE A 946 16.36 9.29 -53.21
N GLY A 947 15.26 9.73 -52.58
CA GLY A 947 13.98 9.03 -52.61
C GLY A 947 13.67 8.20 -51.36
N ALA A 948 14.35 8.41 -50.23
CA ALA A 948 13.93 7.80 -48.96
C ALA A 948 12.53 8.27 -48.57
N SER A 949 11.65 7.32 -48.22
CA SER A 949 10.32 7.68 -47.75
C SER A 949 10.34 8.26 -46.34
N LYS A 950 9.30 9.03 -45.99
CA LYS A 950 9.09 9.52 -44.61
C LYS A 950 9.16 8.37 -43.60
N HIS A 951 8.65 7.19 -43.97
CA HIS A 951 8.72 6.01 -43.14
C HIS A 951 10.15 5.47 -42.97
N ASN A 952 10.96 5.42 -44.04
CA ASN A 952 12.35 4.97 -43.93
C ASN A 952 13.18 5.91 -43.06
N ILE A 953 12.99 7.23 -43.18
CA ILE A 953 13.67 8.20 -42.31
C ILE A 953 13.28 7.99 -40.85
N SER A 954 11.98 7.86 -40.57
CA SER A 954 11.51 7.62 -39.19
C SER A 954 12.02 6.28 -38.64
N GLN A 955 12.12 5.22 -39.46
CA GLN A 955 12.67 3.93 -39.02
C GLN A 955 14.13 4.03 -38.58
N VAL A 956 14.97 4.82 -39.26
CA VAL A 956 16.38 5.02 -38.86
C VAL A 956 16.45 5.62 -37.45
N PHE A 957 15.70 6.69 -37.18
CA PHE A 957 15.67 7.30 -35.86
C PHE A 957 15.03 6.40 -34.80
N ASN A 958 13.94 5.69 -35.13
CA ASN A 958 13.33 4.74 -34.20
C ASN A 958 14.29 3.58 -33.87
N ALA A 959 15.10 3.14 -34.83
CA ALA A 959 16.12 2.13 -34.60
C ALA A 959 17.28 2.64 -33.73
N GLU A 960 17.63 3.93 -33.85
CA GLU A 960 18.59 4.59 -32.94
C GLU A 960 18.06 4.58 -31.50
N THR A 961 16.80 5.01 -31.33
CA THR A 961 16.12 5.00 -30.04
C THR A 961 16.00 3.59 -29.46
N PHE A 962 15.71 2.58 -30.28
CA PHE A 962 15.68 1.18 -29.86
C PHE A 962 17.03 0.71 -29.31
N ILE A 963 18.14 1.01 -30.01
CA ILE A 963 19.48 0.65 -29.56
C ILE A 963 19.82 1.33 -28.23
N ILE A 964 19.48 2.62 -28.10
CA ILE A 964 19.68 3.36 -26.84
C ILE A 964 18.88 2.72 -25.70
N GLY A 965 17.61 2.35 -25.93
CA GLY A 965 16.80 1.64 -24.94
C GLY A 965 17.34 0.29 -24.52
N LEU A 966 17.82 -0.50 -25.49
CA LEU A 966 18.47 -1.78 -25.20
C LEU A 966 19.73 -1.57 -24.33
N LEU A 967 20.58 -0.61 -24.69
CA LEU A 967 21.80 -0.30 -23.93
C LEU A 967 21.48 0.25 -22.54
N SER A 968 20.51 1.16 -22.40
CA SER A 968 20.02 1.67 -21.12
C SER A 968 19.49 0.57 -20.22
N GLY A 969 18.66 -0.32 -20.76
CA GLY A 969 18.11 -1.46 -20.02
C GLY A 969 19.22 -2.39 -19.53
N LEU A 970 20.07 -2.87 -20.43
CA LEU A 970 21.17 -3.78 -20.07
C LEU A 970 22.14 -3.14 -19.07
N MET A 971 22.48 -1.86 -19.26
CA MET A 971 23.36 -1.15 -18.34
C MET A 971 22.69 -0.92 -16.99
N GLY A 972 21.39 -0.64 -16.96
CA GLY A 972 20.63 -0.51 -15.72
C GLY A 972 20.63 -1.80 -14.91
N ILE A 973 20.41 -2.95 -15.56
CA ILE A 973 20.50 -4.27 -14.91
C ILE A 973 21.93 -4.54 -14.42
N GLY A 974 22.94 -4.33 -15.26
CA GLY A 974 24.34 -4.54 -14.89
C GLY A 974 24.78 -3.70 -13.68
N ILE A 975 24.42 -2.41 -13.66
CA ILE A 975 24.69 -1.51 -12.53
C ILE A 975 23.92 -1.96 -11.28
N THR A 976 22.66 -2.36 -11.42
CA THR A 976 21.87 -2.87 -10.29
C THR A 976 22.53 -4.09 -9.66
N LEU A 977 22.93 -5.08 -10.47
CA LEU A 977 23.61 -6.28 -9.96
C LEU A 977 24.91 -5.94 -9.22
N LEU A 978 25.65 -4.92 -9.67
CA LEU A 978 26.83 -4.42 -8.96
C LEU A 978 26.46 -3.72 -7.65
N LEU A 979 25.38 -2.93 -7.63
CA LEU A 979 24.89 -2.24 -6.44
C LEU A 979 24.29 -3.19 -5.40
N LEU A 980 23.76 -4.35 -5.80
CA LEU A 980 23.25 -5.35 -4.86
C LEU A 980 24.32 -5.85 -3.88
N ILE A 981 25.60 -5.85 -4.28
CA ILE A 981 26.71 -6.28 -3.40
C ILE A 981 26.82 -5.35 -2.17
N PRO A 982 27.10 -4.04 -2.29
CA PRO A 982 27.12 -3.15 -1.14
C PRO A 982 25.76 -3.00 -0.48
N THR A 983 24.64 -3.06 -1.22
CA THR A 983 23.29 -3.02 -0.64
C THR A 983 23.05 -4.18 0.33
N ASN A 984 23.39 -5.42 -0.05
CA ASN A 984 23.24 -6.57 0.85
C ASN A 984 24.16 -6.47 2.07
N ILE A 985 25.39 -5.97 1.91
CA ILE A 985 26.29 -5.70 3.05
C ILE A 985 25.66 -4.72 4.04
N ILE A 986 25.07 -3.63 3.54
CA ILE A 986 24.39 -2.65 4.39
C ILE A 986 23.17 -3.28 5.07
N ILE A 987 22.37 -4.05 4.34
CA ILE A 987 21.20 -4.75 4.89
C ILE A 987 21.62 -5.67 6.05
N HIS A 988 22.66 -6.47 5.89
CA HIS A 988 23.13 -7.36 6.96
C HIS A 988 23.65 -6.61 8.18
N ASN A 989 24.36 -5.49 7.99
CA ASN A 989 24.86 -4.67 9.08
C ASN A 989 23.76 -3.93 9.84
N VAL A 990 22.73 -3.44 9.15
CA VAL A 990 21.62 -2.71 9.77
C VAL A 990 20.64 -3.66 10.45
N SER A 991 20.36 -4.81 9.83
CA SER A 991 19.40 -5.78 10.36
C SER A 991 19.98 -6.70 11.45
N ASN A 992 21.31 -6.79 11.59
CA ASN A 992 21.98 -7.83 12.38
C ASN A 992 21.54 -9.26 12.03
N GLN A 993 21.00 -9.48 10.82
CA GLN A 993 20.55 -10.78 10.34
C GLN A 993 21.04 -11.05 8.91
N THR A 994 21.46 -12.27 8.65
CA THR A 994 21.95 -12.72 7.34
C THR A 994 20.83 -13.22 6.41
N SER A 995 19.60 -13.27 6.91
CA SER A 995 18.46 -13.90 6.24
C SER A 995 17.81 -13.03 5.16
N ILE A 996 18.01 -11.71 5.18
CA ILE A 996 17.43 -10.77 4.21
C ILE A 996 18.44 -10.51 3.09
N ASN A 997 18.14 -10.98 1.88
CA ASN A 997 18.98 -10.78 0.70
C ASN A 997 18.16 -10.11 -0.42
N ALA A 998 18.55 -8.90 -0.82
CA ALA A 998 18.00 -8.28 -2.01
C ALA A 998 18.50 -9.03 -3.24
N MET A 999 17.57 -9.49 -4.08
CA MET A 999 17.87 -10.25 -5.29
C MET A 999 16.94 -9.82 -6.41
N LEU A 1000 17.51 -9.55 -7.58
CA LEU A 1000 16.75 -9.23 -8.77
C LEU A 1000 16.28 -10.53 -9.45
N PRO A 1001 14.96 -10.81 -9.53
CA PRO A 1001 14.47 -11.96 -10.26
C PRO A 1001 14.78 -11.83 -11.76
N VAL A 1002 15.19 -12.93 -12.39
CA VAL A 1002 15.56 -12.97 -13.82
C VAL A 1002 14.40 -12.51 -14.72
N SER A 1003 13.16 -12.91 -14.39
CA SER A 1003 11.96 -12.46 -15.09
C SER A 1003 11.77 -10.94 -14.98
N GLY A 1004 11.96 -10.37 -13.79
CA GLY A 1004 11.92 -8.93 -13.55
C GLY A 1004 12.97 -8.19 -14.38
N ALA A 1005 14.21 -8.71 -14.43
CA ALA A 1005 15.28 -8.11 -15.23
C ALA A 1005 14.92 -8.05 -16.73
N VAL A 1006 14.34 -9.12 -17.29
CA VAL A 1006 13.90 -9.14 -18.70
C VAL A 1006 12.79 -8.13 -18.95
N VAL A 1007 11.78 -8.08 -18.07
CA VAL A 1007 10.67 -7.11 -18.17
C VAL A 1007 11.19 -5.66 -18.15
N LEU A 1008 12.17 -5.36 -17.29
CA LEU A 1008 12.76 -4.03 -17.19
C LEU A 1008 13.54 -3.61 -18.45
N VAL A 1009 14.24 -4.54 -19.10
CA VAL A 1009 14.91 -4.26 -20.39
C VAL A 1009 13.87 -3.95 -21.47
N LEU A 1010 12.79 -4.74 -21.54
CA LEU A 1010 11.69 -4.50 -22.48
C LEU A 1010 10.99 -3.16 -22.22
N LEU A 1011 10.76 -2.82 -20.94
CA LEU A 1011 10.19 -1.56 -20.52
C LEU A 1011 11.09 -0.37 -20.93
N SER A 1012 12.42 -0.51 -20.78
CA SER A 1012 13.37 0.51 -21.22
C SER A 1012 13.30 0.77 -22.74
N ILE A 1013 13.21 -0.29 -23.54
CA ILE A 1013 13.02 -0.19 -25.00
C ILE A 1013 11.69 0.48 -25.33
N ALA A 1014 10.60 0.11 -24.66
CA ALA A 1014 9.29 0.70 -24.89
C ALA A 1014 9.26 2.20 -24.56
N LEU A 1015 9.79 2.60 -23.40
CA LEU A 1015 9.82 3.99 -22.96
C LEU A 1015 10.69 4.86 -23.87
N THR A 1016 11.87 4.38 -24.23
CA THR A 1016 12.74 5.10 -25.17
C THR A 1016 12.04 5.30 -26.50
N LEU A 1017 11.49 4.23 -27.09
CA LEU A 1017 10.75 4.31 -28.35
C LEU A 1017 9.62 5.34 -28.28
N LEU A 1018 8.80 5.31 -27.23
CA LEU A 1018 7.71 6.28 -27.02
C LEU A 1018 8.23 7.73 -26.99
N GLY A 1019 9.32 7.99 -26.25
CA GLY A 1019 9.97 9.31 -26.22
C GLY A 1019 10.56 9.74 -27.57
N GLY A 1020 11.05 8.80 -28.37
CA GLY A 1020 11.65 9.06 -29.69
C GLY A 1020 10.67 9.21 -30.85
N LEU A 1021 9.42 8.75 -30.71
CA LEU A 1021 8.42 8.75 -31.79
C LEU A 1021 8.10 10.17 -32.30
N ILE A 1022 7.96 11.15 -31.40
CA ILE A 1022 7.60 12.52 -31.78
C ILE A 1022 8.73 13.20 -32.56
N PRO A 1023 9.99 13.26 -32.05
CA PRO A 1023 11.11 13.80 -32.81
C PRO A 1023 11.34 13.10 -34.15
N SER A 1024 11.27 11.76 -34.17
CA SER A 1024 11.45 10.94 -35.38
C SER A 1024 10.42 11.27 -36.47
N ARG A 1025 9.14 11.42 -36.09
CA ARG A 1025 8.07 11.84 -37.02
C ARG A 1025 8.26 13.26 -37.53
N LYS A 1026 8.73 14.19 -36.68
CA LYS A 1026 9.01 15.57 -37.09
C LYS A 1026 10.19 15.62 -38.08
N ALA A 1027 11.26 14.86 -37.81
CA ALA A 1027 12.42 14.70 -38.67
C ALA A 1027 12.03 14.25 -40.09
N ALA A 1028 11.18 13.23 -40.18
CA ALA A 1028 10.74 12.65 -41.45
C ALA A 1028 9.91 13.60 -42.33
N LYS A 1029 9.34 14.68 -41.76
CA LYS A 1029 8.52 15.66 -42.48
C LYS A 1029 9.31 16.87 -42.98
N GLU A 1030 10.61 16.95 -42.72
CA GLU A 1030 11.45 18.06 -43.22
C GLU A 1030 11.49 18.09 -44.76
N ASN A 1031 11.41 19.30 -45.32
CA ASN A 1031 11.46 19.50 -46.76
C ASN A 1031 12.92 19.32 -47.26
N PRO A 1032 13.18 18.49 -48.28
CA PRO A 1032 14.53 18.21 -48.75
C PRO A 1032 15.28 19.46 -49.21
N VAL A 1033 14.61 20.36 -49.93
CA VAL A 1033 15.23 21.60 -50.44
C VAL A 1033 15.62 22.53 -49.30
N LYS A 1034 14.75 22.69 -48.29
CA LYS A 1034 15.08 23.50 -47.10
C LYS A 1034 16.25 22.88 -46.32
N ALA A 1035 16.22 21.56 -46.13
CA ALA A 1035 17.27 20.83 -45.41
C ALA A 1035 18.65 20.88 -46.10
N LEU A 1036 18.69 20.91 -47.43
CA LEU A 1036 19.92 20.99 -48.22
C LEU A 1036 20.48 22.42 -48.34
N ARG A 1037 19.64 23.45 -48.16
CA ARG A 1037 20.04 24.87 -48.15
C ARG A 1037 20.48 25.38 -46.78
N THR A 1038 20.32 24.59 -45.72
CA THR A 1038 20.73 24.99 -44.38
C THR A 1038 22.23 24.71 -44.24
N ASP A 1039 23.02 25.75 -43.95
CA ASP A 1039 24.45 25.63 -43.64
C ASP A 1039 24.69 25.08 -42.23
#